data_AF-A0A8I6Z936-F1
#
_entry.id   AF-A0A8I6Z936-F1
#
_cell.length_a   1.000
_cell.length_b   1.000
_cell.length_c   1.000
_cell.angle_alpha   90.00
_cell.angle_beta   90.00
_cell.angle_gamma   90.00
#
_symmetry.space_group_name_H-M   'P 1'
#
loop_
_entity.id
_entity.type
_entity.pdbx_description
1 polymer ?
#
loop_
_entity_poly.entity_id
_entity_poly.type
_entity_poly.pdbx_seq_one_letter_code
_entity_poly.pdbx_strand_id
1 'polypeptide(L)'
;MDREVLERILDGTEKPTNLSLTLLKDITANFSDDREIGHGGFATVYKGVLRNGNIAVKRIRNCHSINETLFYREVDTLLNIKHKNVVRFLGFCASTDQTAIQIAGSKQHIYAEVRERLLCFEYISNGSLQKYVTDELRGLEWNTRYGIIRGICEGLHHLHTEKHIYHMDLKPDNILLDNDMVPKITDFGLSRLDEKSKTMNKDRLGSLGYCAPEYISEGNMSFKSDMYSLGKIIIELVTGGKAILNNSNTVLRRWRHRWKKSGKETPLVYQQVARCIEIGLLCQEREPSKRPFIWDVINDIRHMEVVNGEINNANDYTFGKISSCLEEDDMLGIEPLKLHFPFALNKQMSCEIQLTNETDSYIAFNVQNMSPKSYNTQPQKDIMPPRSKCNIEITLQAQGNAPTDMQRTNEFVVWSTKVNDGIAFEDITKNMFIKEAINVVDEVNLDVVFDVSEQQEASDKISEGRDRANESTVWSTKVMIDGLAVEDITTNMFIKEEDTMVDDVHLDVVFDANEHTMPPLIQIIDDKAGKIYCIDANQKEPLIIVGTSLGNVQTWNYDTQKVIGLTKVSAEPVTDVKFIARRGWFVAVSSDCVVHVYNYEQEMLMITSFRAKNRADVWCKLAVHPTQLYVLSGCATEIKLWDLHCIQTFEEHSAAIMALKFNPEDTNSFASASHDNTIKVWSLDSPKSKFTLFGHSHVVNFLDFFTRGGRQYLISGSWDATAKIWDMEKEECIHTLEHESAVFQVVSHPNLPVLITGTKDGDVHAWSSYDFRLKRIHNFRDGGWVVGLACLVGSGRLVVAHKTGVSLMAIREEEEQDGSTGNNENSISATNLEIQS
;
A
#
# COMPACT_ATOMS: atom_id res chain seq x y z
N MET A 1 6.01 -30.02 -28.73
CA MET A 1 6.27 -30.26 -27.31
C MET A 1 6.13 -28.97 -26.51
N ASP A 2 6.92 -27.92 -26.77
CA ASP A 2 6.84 -26.65 -26.02
C ASP A 2 5.49 -25.91 -26.10
N ARG A 3 4.82 -25.94 -27.27
CA ARG A 3 3.47 -25.33 -27.41
C ARG A 3 2.45 -26.01 -26.49
N GLU A 4 2.45 -27.34 -26.44
CA GLU A 4 1.53 -28.11 -25.58
C GLU A 4 1.80 -27.89 -24.09
N VAL A 5 3.06 -27.64 -23.71
CA VAL A 5 3.44 -27.23 -22.35
C VAL A 5 2.78 -25.89 -22.01
N LEU A 6 2.93 -24.87 -22.87
CA LEU A 6 2.32 -23.56 -22.63
C LEU A 6 0.77 -23.63 -22.61
N GLU A 7 0.17 -24.47 -23.46
CA GLU A 7 -1.28 -24.73 -23.45
C GLU A 7 -1.71 -25.34 -22.09
N ARG A 8 -0.98 -26.34 -21.58
CA ARG A 8 -1.24 -26.94 -20.25
C ARG A 8 -1.03 -25.97 -19.09
N ILE A 9 -0.05 -25.07 -19.19
CA ILE A 9 0.16 -24.00 -18.21
C ILE A 9 -1.01 -23.01 -18.24
N LEU A 10 -1.49 -22.65 -19.43
CA LEU A 10 -2.66 -21.79 -19.59
C LEU A 10 -3.90 -22.44 -18.96
N ASP A 11 -4.10 -23.74 -19.13
CA ASP A 11 -5.19 -24.50 -18.50
C ASP A 11 -4.99 -24.70 -16.98
N GLY A 12 -3.83 -24.33 -16.43
CA GLY A 12 -3.51 -24.44 -15.01
C GLY A 12 -3.11 -25.84 -14.55
N THR A 13 -2.86 -26.76 -15.49
CA THR A 13 -2.44 -28.14 -15.21
C THR A 13 -0.94 -28.30 -15.00
N GLU A 14 -0.15 -27.30 -15.42
CA GLU A 14 1.31 -27.27 -15.31
C GLU A 14 1.78 -25.92 -14.74
N LYS A 15 2.93 -25.91 -14.06
CA LYS A 15 3.49 -24.68 -13.46
C LYS A 15 4.20 -23.82 -14.50
N PRO A 16 4.26 -22.49 -14.32
CA PRO A 16 5.05 -21.61 -15.17
C PRO A 16 6.52 -22.06 -15.27
N THR A 17 7.12 -21.90 -16.45
CA THR A 17 8.48 -22.38 -16.74
C THR A 17 9.18 -21.49 -17.77
N ASN A 18 10.44 -21.82 -18.10
CA ASN A 18 11.18 -21.19 -19.19
C ASN A 18 10.66 -21.68 -20.55
N LEU A 19 10.36 -20.75 -21.45
CA LEU A 19 9.78 -20.97 -22.77
C LEU A 19 10.80 -20.62 -23.86
N SER A 20 10.79 -21.38 -24.95
CA SER A 20 11.70 -21.14 -26.08
C SER A 20 11.33 -19.88 -26.87
N LEU A 21 12.33 -19.11 -27.30
CA LEU A 21 12.12 -17.90 -28.12
C LEU A 21 11.42 -18.24 -29.44
N THR A 22 11.73 -19.40 -30.02
CA THR A 22 11.10 -19.89 -31.25
C THR A 22 9.58 -20.06 -31.09
N LEU A 23 9.14 -20.61 -29.95
CA LEU A 23 7.71 -20.72 -29.64
C LEU A 23 7.07 -19.33 -29.52
N LEU A 24 7.69 -18.41 -28.79
CA LEU A 24 7.14 -17.07 -28.58
C LEU A 24 7.06 -16.27 -29.89
N LYS A 25 8.04 -16.42 -30.80
CA LYS A 25 7.97 -15.87 -32.15
C LYS A 25 6.81 -16.46 -32.95
N ASP A 26 6.63 -17.76 -32.94
CA ASP A 26 5.56 -18.44 -33.67
C ASP A 26 4.16 -17.94 -33.26
N ILE A 27 3.86 -17.93 -31.96
CA ILE A 27 2.52 -17.54 -31.46
C ILE A 27 2.23 -16.03 -31.58
N THR A 28 3.26 -15.20 -31.73
CA THR A 28 3.14 -13.74 -31.91
C THR A 28 3.31 -13.30 -33.36
N ALA A 29 3.32 -14.23 -34.32
CA ALA A 29 3.59 -13.93 -35.74
C ALA A 29 4.89 -13.12 -35.93
N ASN A 30 5.96 -13.56 -35.26
CA ASN A 30 7.27 -12.94 -35.20
C ASN A 30 7.24 -11.50 -34.66
N PHE A 31 6.49 -11.28 -33.57
CA PHE A 31 6.30 -9.96 -32.97
C PHE A 31 5.79 -8.91 -33.96
N SER A 32 4.80 -9.30 -34.77
CA SER A 32 4.15 -8.41 -35.75
C SER A 32 3.39 -7.28 -35.05
N ASP A 33 3.40 -6.10 -35.68
CA ASP A 33 2.64 -4.93 -35.24
C ASP A 33 1.13 -5.22 -35.14
N ASP A 34 0.59 -6.14 -35.96
CA ASP A 34 -0.81 -6.60 -35.90
C ASP A 34 -1.15 -7.35 -34.60
N ARG A 35 -0.12 -7.80 -33.87
CA ARG A 35 -0.26 -8.48 -32.58
C ARG A 35 0.08 -7.56 -31.41
N GLU A 36 0.51 -6.33 -31.63
CA GLU A 36 0.82 -5.40 -30.55
C GLU A 36 -0.47 -5.00 -29.80
N ILE A 37 -0.47 -5.16 -28.47
CA ILE A 37 -1.60 -4.80 -27.61
C ILE A 37 -1.24 -3.72 -26.58
N GLY A 38 0.05 -3.37 -26.47
CA GLY A 38 0.52 -2.32 -25.58
C GLY A 38 1.99 -1.97 -25.83
N HIS A 39 2.30 -0.70 -25.65
CA HIS A 39 3.62 -0.13 -25.89
C HIS A 39 4.01 0.79 -24.73
N GLY A 40 5.23 0.64 -24.20
CA GLY A 40 5.77 1.55 -23.21
C GLY A 40 7.25 1.82 -23.44
N GLY A 41 7.83 2.75 -22.67
CA GLY A 41 9.23 3.14 -22.80
C GLY A 41 10.23 1.98 -22.64
N PHE A 42 9.85 0.93 -21.91
CA PHE A 42 10.73 -0.19 -21.54
C PHE A 42 10.32 -1.54 -22.13
N ALA A 43 9.12 -1.68 -22.68
CA ALA A 43 8.62 -2.96 -23.18
C ALA A 43 7.54 -2.79 -24.25
N THR A 44 7.40 -3.80 -25.10
CA THR A 44 6.24 -3.97 -25.99
C THR A 44 5.50 -5.24 -25.60
N VAL A 45 4.17 -5.20 -25.58
CA VAL A 45 3.31 -6.33 -25.25
C VAL A 45 2.60 -6.81 -26.50
N TYR A 46 2.72 -8.10 -26.80
CA TYR A 46 2.12 -8.75 -27.96
C TYR A 46 1.08 -9.79 -27.53
N LYS A 47 0.03 -9.95 -28.32
CA LYS A 47 -0.94 -11.04 -28.21
C LYS A 47 -0.38 -12.30 -28.82
N GLY A 48 -0.15 -13.32 -27.98
CA GLY A 48 0.15 -14.67 -28.41
C GLY A 48 -1.13 -15.46 -28.64
N VAL A 49 -1.23 -16.19 -29.75
CA VAL A 49 -2.40 -17.02 -30.09
C VAL A 49 -2.06 -18.50 -29.97
N LEU A 50 -2.76 -19.20 -29.09
CA LEU A 50 -2.70 -20.65 -28.89
C LEU A 50 -4.01 -21.31 -29.34
N ARG A 51 -4.08 -22.64 -29.29
CA ARG A 51 -5.30 -23.37 -29.65
C ARG A 51 -6.40 -23.22 -28.60
N ASN A 52 -6.03 -23.18 -27.33
CA ASN A 52 -6.94 -23.13 -26.18
C ASN A 52 -7.14 -21.71 -25.63
N GLY A 53 -6.51 -20.68 -26.20
CA GLY A 53 -6.69 -19.31 -25.75
C GLY A 53 -5.63 -18.33 -26.26
N ASN A 54 -5.67 -17.13 -25.69
CA ASN A 54 -4.69 -16.08 -25.97
C ASN A 54 -3.83 -15.83 -24.73
N ILE A 55 -2.61 -15.35 -24.93
CA ILE A 55 -1.71 -14.92 -23.86
C ILE A 55 -1.15 -13.52 -24.17
N ALA A 56 -0.64 -12.84 -23.15
CA ALA A 56 0.11 -11.59 -23.30
C ALA A 56 1.61 -11.88 -23.17
N VAL A 57 2.38 -11.50 -24.18
CA VAL A 57 3.84 -11.68 -24.25
C VAL A 57 4.50 -10.31 -24.17
N LYS A 58 5.07 -9.99 -23.01
CA LYS A 58 5.79 -8.74 -22.75
C LYS A 58 7.27 -8.92 -23.10
N ARG A 59 7.74 -8.20 -24.12
CA ARG A 59 9.14 -8.19 -24.59
C ARG A 59 9.83 -6.93 -24.09
N ILE A 60 10.90 -7.11 -23.32
CA ILE A 60 11.65 -6.00 -22.70
C ILE A 60 12.63 -5.39 -23.71
N ARG A 61 12.65 -4.06 -23.81
CA ARG A 61 13.57 -3.30 -24.68
C ARG A 61 14.92 -3.08 -24.01
N ASN A 62 15.98 -2.90 -24.81
CA ASN A 62 17.34 -2.61 -24.33
C ASN A 62 17.84 -3.58 -23.24
N CYS A 63 17.61 -4.88 -23.42
CA CYS A 63 17.98 -5.92 -22.47
C CYS A 63 19.49 -5.99 -22.14
N HIS A 64 20.37 -5.39 -22.95
CA HIS A 64 21.81 -5.27 -22.68
C HIS A 64 22.14 -4.37 -21.48
N SER A 65 21.25 -3.46 -21.07
CA SER A 65 21.43 -2.63 -19.88
C SER A 65 20.82 -3.24 -18.60
N ILE A 66 20.14 -4.38 -18.71
CA ILE A 66 19.45 -5.02 -17.59
C ILE A 66 20.39 -6.03 -16.93
N ASN A 67 20.55 -5.90 -15.61
CA ASN A 67 21.28 -6.88 -14.81
C ASN A 67 20.50 -8.21 -14.80
N GLU A 68 21.14 -9.30 -15.23
CA GLU A 68 20.51 -10.63 -15.30
C GLU A 68 19.98 -11.11 -13.94
N THR A 69 20.69 -10.80 -12.86
CA THR A 69 20.26 -11.12 -11.50
C THR A 69 18.94 -10.43 -11.15
N LEU A 70 18.74 -9.18 -11.59
CA LEU A 70 17.49 -8.45 -11.37
C LEU A 70 16.33 -9.04 -12.17
N PHE A 71 16.60 -9.47 -13.42
CA PHE A 71 15.58 -10.14 -14.24
C PHE A 71 15.12 -11.46 -13.59
N TYR A 72 16.05 -12.30 -13.12
CA TYR A 72 15.66 -13.55 -12.48
C TYR A 72 15.01 -13.35 -11.11
N ARG A 73 15.42 -12.34 -10.32
CA ARG A 73 14.73 -11.98 -9.08
C ARG A 73 13.26 -11.61 -9.32
N GLU A 74 13.01 -10.89 -10.40
CA GLU A 74 11.66 -10.53 -10.83
C GLU A 74 10.85 -11.76 -11.25
N VAL A 75 11.45 -12.64 -12.06
CA VAL A 75 10.83 -13.93 -12.44
C VAL A 75 10.47 -14.75 -11.20
N ASP A 76 11.39 -14.89 -10.24
CA ASP A 76 11.16 -15.63 -8.99
C ASP A 76 10.04 -15.02 -8.15
N THR A 77 9.91 -13.69 -8.18
CA THR A 77 8.80 -12.97 -7.53
C THR A 77 7.48 -13.34 -8.21
N LEU A 78 7.42 -13.29 -9.54
CA LEU A 78 6.22 -13.58 -10.33
C LEU A 78 5.79 -15.06 -10.27
N LEU A 79 6.73 -15.99 -10.17
CA LEU A 79 6.45 -17.44 -10.08
C LEU A 79 5.60 -17.81 -8.86
N ASN A 80 5.69 -17.02 -7.79
CA ASN A 80 5.06 -17.32 -6.51
C ASN A 80 3.75 -16.56 -6.26
N ILE A 81 3.25 -15.82 -7.24
CA ILE A 81 2.03 -15.01 -7.10
C ILE A 81 0.84 -15.75 -7.72
N LYS A 82 -0.20 -15.93 -6.91
CA LYS A 82 -1.45 -16.53 -7.34
C LYS A 82 -2.62 -15.90 -6.59
N HIS A 83 -3.31 -14.99 -7.26
CA HIS A 83 -4.48 -14.31 -6.71
C HIS A 83 -5.48 -13.98 -7.82
N LYS A 84 -6.79 -14.00 -7.53
CA LYS A 84 -7.83 -13.75 -8.54
C LYS A 84 -7.73 -12.34 -9.15
N ASN A 85 -7.33 -11.36 -8.34
CA ASN A 85 -7.19 -9.95 -8.70
C ASN A 85 -5.76 -9.52 -9.06
N VAL A 86 -4.87 -10.46 -9.35
CA VAL A 86 -3.53 -10.17 -9.86
C VAL A 86 -3.34 -10.97 -11.15
N VAL A 87 -2.78 -10.36 -12.18
CA VAL A 87 -2.57 -11.04 -13.46
C VAL A 87 -1.69 -12.26 -13.27
N ARG A 88 -2.14 -13.41 -13.77
CA ARG A 88 -1.42 -14.67 -13.65
C ARG A 88 -0.21 -14.74 -14.57
N PHE A 89 0.95 -15.06 -13.99
CA PHE A 89 2.17 -15.34 -14.71
C PHE A 89 2.17 -16.75 -15.30
N LEU A 90 2.60 -16.89 -16.56
CA LEU A 90 2.61 -18.16 -17.32
C LEU A 90 4.02 -18.67 -17.63
N GLY A 91 5.03 -17.81 -17.60
CA GLY A 91 6.41 -18.20 -17.85
C GLY A 91 7.27 -17.05 -18.37
N PHE A 92 8.52 -17.35 -18.65
CA PHE A 92 9.49 -16.37 -19.14
C PHE A 92 10.33 -16.96 -20.27
N CYS A 93 11.04 -16.10 -20.99
CA CYS A 93 12.09 -16.50 -21.92
C CYS A 93 13.35 -15.70 -21.64
N ALA A 94 14.46 -16.39 -21.45
CA ALA A 94 15.79 -15.82 -21.36
C ALA A 94 16.70 -16.48 -22.41
N SER A 95 16.77 -15.88 -23.60
CA SER A 95 17.59 -16.36 -24.71
C SER A 95 18.76 -15.41 -24.95
N THR A 96 19.94 -15.95 -25.23
CA THR A 96 21.14 -15.19 -25.58
C THR A 96 21.79 -15.88 -26.77
N ASP A 97 21.73 -15.24 -27.94
CA ASP A 97 22.29 -15.75 -29.18
C ASP A 97 23.52 -14.92 -29.59
N GLN A 98 24.50 -15.52 -30.27
CA GLN A 98 25.60 -14.77 -30.88
C GLN A 98 25.32 -14.56 -32.36
N THR A 99 25.33 -13.30 -32.80
CA THR A 99 25.03 -12.92 -34.18
C THR A 99 26.21 -12.18 -34.80
N ALA A 100 26.61 -12.59 -36.00
CA ALA A 100 27.63 -11.89 -36.77
C ALA A 100 27.00 -10.67 -37.47
N ILE A 101 27.35 -9.48 -37.03
CA ILE A 101 26.96 -8.21 -37.64
C ILE A 101 28.06 -7.79 -38.59
N GLN A 102 27.76 -7.74 -39.89
CA GLN A 102 28.68 -7.21 -40.88
C GLN A 102 28.67 -5.68 -40.85
N ILE A 103 29.84 -5.07 -40.70
CA ILE A 103 29.95 -3.60 -40.75
C ILE A 103 29.74 -3.17 -42.21
N ALA A 104 28.81 -2.23 -42.43
CA ALA A 104 28.55 -1.70 -43.76
C ALA A 104 29.84 -1.14 -44.38
N GLY A 105 30.25 -1.70 -45.53
CA GLY A 105 31.49 -1.32 -46.23
C GLY A 105 32.76 -2.11 -45.84
N SER A 106 32.70 -3.06 -44.90
CA SER A 106 33.83 -3.91 -44.50
C SER A 106 33.59 -5.41 -44.75
N LYS A 107 34.67 -6.18 -44.92
CA LYS A 107 34.66 -7.66 -44.92
C LYS A 107 34.71 -8.26 -43.51
N GLN A 108 34.88 -7.42 -42.48
CA GLN A 108 34.91 -7.86 -41.08
C GLN A 108 33.50 -8.00 -40.51
N HIS A 109 33.33 -9.05 -39.71
CA HIS A 109 32.13 -9.31 -38.93
C HIS A 109 32.43 -9.02 -37.46
N ILE A 110 31.51 -8.33 -36.77
CA ILE A 110 31.52 -8.20 -35.31
C ILE A 110 30.55 -9.25 -34.79
N TYR A 111 31.00 -10.10 -33.86
CA TYR A 111 30.10 -11.02 -33.17
C TYR A 111 29.48 -10.28 -31.98
N ALA A 112 28.17 -10.08 -32.01
CA ALA A 112 27.42 -9.43 -30.94
C ALA A 112 26.49 -10.44 -30.26
N GLU A 113 26.49 -10.41 -28.92
CA GLU A 113 25.45 -11.10 -28.15
C GLU A 113 24.13 -10.36 -28.31
N VAL A 114 23.10 -11.05 -28.77
CA VAL A 114 21.72 -10.57 -28.81
C VAL A 114 20.97 -11.28 -27.71
N ARG A 115 20.55 -10.51 -26.70
CA ARG A 115 19.76 -11.01 -25.57
C ARG A 115 18.28 -10.78 -25.84
N GLU A 116 17.45 -11.72 -25.46
CA GLU A 116 15.99 -11.61 -25.49
C GLU A 116 15.45 -11.99 -24.12
N ARG A 117 14.67 -11.07 -23.53
CA ARG A 117 14.06 -11.24 -22.21
C ARG A 117 12.56 -10.95 -22.34
N LEU A 118 11.75 -11.99 -22.15
CA LEU A 118 10.30 -11.92 -22.30
C LEU A 118 9.59 -12.50 -21.08
N LEU A 119 8.44 -11.94 -20.75
CA LEU A 119 7.55 -12.39 -19.69
C LEU A 119 6.17 -12.70 -20.30
N CYS A 120 5.59 -13.83 -19.91
CA CYS A 120 4.31 -14.30 -20.44
C CYS A 120 3.24 -14.30 -19.33
N PHE A 121 2.08 -13.74 -19.64
CA PHE A 121 0.96 -13.58 -18.73
C PHE A 121 -0.35 -14.06 -19.37
N GLU A 122 -1.36 -14.33 -18.55
CA GLU A 122 -2.71 -14.52 -19.06
C GLU A 122 -3.20 -13.29 -19.83
N TYR A 123 -3.96 -13.52 -20.90
CA TYR A 123 -4.56 -12.43 -21.67
C TYR A 123 -5.88 -11.99 -21.04
N ILE A 124 -6.02 -10.69 -20.80
CA ILE A 124 -7.21 -10.09 -20.20
C ILE A 124 -7.97 -9.30 -21.27
N SER A 125 -9.23 -9.67 -21.52
CA SER A 125 -9.99 -9.34 -22.73
C SER A 125 -10.55 -7.93 -22.79
N ASN A 126 -11.07 -7.38 -21.68
CA ASN A 126 -11.67 -6.03 -21.67
C ASN A 126 -10.60 -4.92 -21.55
N GLY A 127 -9.32 -5.29 -21.39
CA GLY A 127 -8.21 -4.34 -21.33
C GLY A 127 -8.26 -3.47 -20.09
N SER A 128 -7.69 -2.27 -20.18
CA SER A 128 -7.51 -1.37 -19.04
C SER A 128 -8.82 -0.76 -18.52
N LEU A 129 -8.89 -0.60 -17.20
CA LEU A 129 -9.91 0.14 -16.46
C LEU A 129 -10.07 1.61 -16.92
N GLN A 130 -9.00 2.25 -17.40
CA GLN A 130 -9.01 3.65 -17.86
C GLN A 130 -10.11 3.92 -18.90
N LYS A 131 -10.46 2.92 -19.72
CA LYS A 131 -11.52 3.02 -20.75
C LYS A 131 -12.93 3.16 -20.18
N TYR A 132 -13.14 2.78 -18.92
CA TYR A 132 -14.44 2.66 -18.28
C TYR A 132 -14.70 3.74 -17.22
N VAL A 133 -13.66 4.50 -16.87
CA VAL A 133 -13.75 5.62 -15.93
C VAL A 133 -14.60 6.73 -16.54
N THR A 134 -15.67 7.09 -15.85
CA THR A 134 -16.67 8.09 -16.27
C THR A 134 -17.24 8.81 -15.05
N ASP A 135 -17.86 9.96 -15.28
CA ASP A 135 -18.58 10.71 -14.22
C ASP A 135 -19.69 9.89 -13.56
N GLU A 136 -20.29 10.43 -12.50
CA GLU A 136 -21.32 9.75 -11.71
C GLU A 136 -22.59 9.42 -12.52
N LEU A 137 -22.88 10.23 -13.54
CA LEU A 137 -24.12 10.21 -14.31
C LEU A 137 -24.11 9.19 -15.46
N ARG A 138 -22.94 8.66 -15.86
CA ARG A 138 -22.83 7.74 -17.02
C ARG A 138 -21.90 6.53 -16.78
N GLY A 139 -21.76 5.68 -17.80
CA GLY A 139 -20.84 4.54 -17.80
C GLY A 139 -21.22 3.43 -16.81
N LEU A 140 -20.23 2.84 -16.11
CA LEU A 140 -20.45 1.68 -15.25
C LEU A 140 -21.42 1.97 -14.10
N GLU A 141 -22.32 1.02 -13.83
CA GLU A 141 -23.20 1.04 -12.66
C GLU A 141 -22.40 0.88 -11.36
N TRP A 142 -22.92 1.42 -10.26
CA TRP A 142 -22.23 1.44 -8.97
C TRP A 142 -21.76 0.05 -8.51
N ASN A 143 -22.61 -0.97 -8.60
CA ASN A 143 -22.25 -2.32 -8.16
C ASN A 143 -20.99 -2.87 -8.87
N THR A 144 -20.84 -2.56 -10.17
CA THR A 144 -19.64 -2.94 -10.93
C THR A 144 -18.44 -2.11 -10.48
N ARG A 145 -18.61 -0.79 -10.29
CA ARG A 145 -17.52 0.08 -9.79
C ARG A 145 -17.05 -0.35 -8.39
N TYR A 146 -17.97 -0.65 -7.49
CA TYR A 146 -17.67 -1.14 -6.14
C TYR A 146 -16.99 -2.51 -6.17
N GLY A 147 -17.45 -3.44 -7.02
CA GLY A 147 -16.79 -4.72 -7.24
C GLY A 147 -15.34 -4.58 -7.74
N ILE A 148 -15.10 -3.59 -8.61
CA ILE A 148 -13.75 -3.23 -9.06
C ILE A 148 -12.91 -2.67 -7.90
N ILE A 149 -13.42 -1.68 -7.15
CA ILE A 149 -12.71 -1.12 -5.99
C ILE A 149 -12.32 -2.23 -5.01
N ARG A 150 -13.29 -3.08 -4.65
CA ARG A 150 -13.07 -4.21 -3.76
C ARG A 150 -12.01 -5.17 -4.30
N GLY A 151 -12.09 -5.55 -5.57
CA GLY A 151 -11.13 -6.45 -6.18
C GLY A 151 -9.71 -5.87 -6.24
N ILE A 152 -9.56 -4.57 -6.50
CA ILE A 152 -8.26 -3.89 -6.43
C ILE A 152 -7.71 -3.94 -5.00
N CYS A 153 -8.53 -3.63 -3.99
CA CYS A 153 -8.12 -3.70 -2.59
C CYS A 153 -7.69 -5.14 -2.20
N GLU A 154 -8.44 -6.17 -2.62
CA GLU A 154 -8.11 -7.57 -2.35
C GLU A 154 -6.79 -7.97 -3.02
N GLY A 155 -6.57 -7.56 -4.27
CA GLY A 155 -5.31 -7.80 -4.98
C GLY A 155 -4.12 -7.09 -4.34
N LEU A 156 -4.28 -5.82 -3.95
CA LEU A 156 -3.21 -5.04 -3.32
C LEU A 156 -2.89 -5.57 -1.92
N HIS A 157 -3.90 -6.03 -1.17
CA HIS A 157 -3.70 -6.68 0.12
C HIS A 157 -2.83 -7.93 0.00
N HIS A 158 -3.08 -8.79 -0.98
CA HIS A 158 -2.25 -9.95 -1.26
C HIS A 158 -0.79 -9.54 -1.56
N LEU A 159 -0.61 -8.53 -2.42
CA LEU A 159 0.72 -8.03 -2.78
C LEU A 159 1.48 -7.46 -1.58
N HIS A 160 0.84 -6.60 -0.77
CA HIS A 160 1.48 -5.94 0.36
C HIS A 160 1.72 -6.87 1.56
N THR A 161 0.69 -7.62 1.96
CA THR A 161 0.73 -8.37 3.24
C THR A 161 1.27 -9.79 3.08
N GLU A 162 0.90 -10.50 2.00
CA GLU A 162 1.37 -11.87 1.82
C GLU A 162 2.69 -11.92 1.05
N LYS A 163 2.87 -11.03 0.08
CA LYS A 163 4.04 -11.04 -0.82
C LYS A 163 5.08 -9.96 -0.54
N HIS A 164 4.76 -8.95 0.26
CA HIS A 164 5.65 -7.84 0.60
C HIS A 164 6.18 -7.10 -0.65
N ILE A 165 5.31 -6.91 -1.65
CA ILE A 165 5.61 -6.28 -2.94
C ILE A 165 4.96 -4.90 -3.00
N TYR A 166 5.75 -3.87 -3.32
CA TYR A 166 5.29 -2.54 -3.70
C TYR A 166 5.02 -2.50 -5.20
N HIS A 167 3.90 -1.92 -5.62
CA HIS A 167 3.58 -1.77 -7.05
C HIS A 167 4.27 -0.57 -7.68
N MET A 168 4.25 0.59 -7.01
CA MET A 168 4.89 1.87 -7.36
C MET A 168 4.41 2.59 -8.64
N ASP A 169 3.64 1.95 -9.50
CA ASP A 169 2.99 2.55 -10.69
C ASP A 169 1.51 2.12 -10.75
N LEU A 170 0.82 2.11 -9.61
CA LEU A 170 -0.61 1.75 -9.58
C LEU A 170 -1.43 2.88 -10.24
N LYS A 171 -2.16 2.56 -11.30
CA LYS A 171 -3.02 3.48 -12.07
C LYS A 171 -4.07 2.70 -12.86
N PRO A 172 -5.16 3.32 -13.35
CA PRO A 172 -6.18 2.60 -14.11
C PRO A 172 -5.64 1.89 -15.37
N ASP A 173 -4.57 2.39 -16.00
CA ASP A 173 -3.88 1.68 -17.11
C ASP A 173 -3.34 0.30 -16.70
N ASN A 174 -2.91 0.15 -15.45
CA ASN A 174 -2.32 -1.07 -14.89
C ASN A 174 -3.35 -1.96 -14.15
N ILE A 175 -4.64 -1.63 -14.25
CA ILE A 175 -5.75 -2.49 -13.80
C ILE A 175 -6.48 -3.01 -15.03
N LEU A 176 -6.35 -4.31 -15.30
CA LEU A 176 -7.04 -4.95 -16.43
C LEU A 176 -8.37 -5.57 -15.96
N LEU A 177 -9.39 -5.54 -16.81
CA LEU A 177 -10.71 -6.13 -16.53
C LEU A 177 -10.91 -7.39 -17.37
N ASP A 178 -11.31 -8.49 -16.74
CA ASP A 178 -11.71 -9.69 -17.48
C ASP A 178 -13.16 -9.62 -17.97
N ASN A 179 -13.65 -10.72 -18.59
CA ASN A 179 -15.00 -10.80 -19.15
C ASN A 179 -16.11 -10.57 -18.11
N ASP A 180 -15.83 -10.87 -16.84
CA ASP A 180 -16.77 -10.72 -15.73
C ASP A 180 -16.60 -9.37 -15.01
N MET A 181 -15.81 -8.45 -15.60
CA MET A 181 -15.44 -7.15 -15.04
C MET A 181 -14.67 -7.26 -13.72
N VAL A 182 -14.01 -8.39 -13.47
CA VAL A 182 -13.14 -8.57 -12.29
C VAL A 182 -11.80 -7.90 -12.57
N PRO A 183 -11.31 -7.04 -11.65
CA PRO A 183 -10.05 -6.34 -11.84
C PRO A 183 -8.85 -7.24 -11.56
N LYS A 184 -7.79 -7.07 -12.36
CA LYS A 184 -6.51 -7.73 -12.22
C LYS A 184 -5.37 -6.72 -12.31
N ILE A 185 -4.60 -6.63 -11.23
CA ILE A 185 -3.41 -5.77 -11.11
C ILE A 185 -2.28 -6.35 -11.97
N THR A 186 -1.61 -5.51 -12.76
CA THR A 186 -0.46 -5.88 -13.61
C THR A 186 0.70 -4.90 -13.45
N ASP A 187 1.86 -5.23 -14.03
CA ASP A 187 3.04 -4.33 -14.10
C ASP A 187 3.66 -3.90 -12.74
N PHE A 188 3.55 -4.74 -11.71
CA PHE A 188 4.00 -4.44 -10.34
C PHE A 188 5.47 -4.76 -10.01
N GLY A 189 6.25 -5.44 -10.86
CA GLY A 189 7.64 -5.81 -10.53
C GLY A 189 8.73 -5.28 -11.46
N LEU A 190 8.39 -4.78 -12.65
CA LEU A 190 9.34 -4.10 -13.55
C LEU A 190 9.67 -2.66 -13.13
N SER A 191 8.88 -2.07 -12.23
CA SER A 191 9.14 -0.73 -11.66
C SER A 191 10.44 -0.66 -10.84
N ARG A 192 11.00 -1.82 -10.47
CA ARG A 192 12.20 -1.99 -9.62
C ARG A 192 13.52 -2.17 -10.39
N LEU A 193 13.48 -2.30 -11.72
CA LEU A 193 14.68 -2.62 -12.51
C LEU A 193 15.66 -1.44 -12.67
N ASP A 194 15.35 -0.27 -12.12
CA ASP A 194 16.13 0.93 -12.34
C ASP A 194 16.45 1.65 -11.02
N GLU A 195 17.33 1.05 -10.21
CA GLU A 195 18.01 1.74 -9.10
C GLU A 195 18.94 2.87 -9.59
N LYS A 196 19.10 3.08 -10.92
CA LYS A 196 20.04 4.06 -11.49
C LYS A 196 19.41 5.16 -12.35
N SER A 197 18.16 5.09 -12.78
CA SER A 197 17.51 6.21 -13.48
C SER A 197 16.91 7.22 -12.49
N LYS A 198 17.77 8.09 -11.95
CA LYS A 198 17.35 9.39 -11.39
C LYS A 198 16.80 10.36 -12.47
N THR A 199 16.64 9.92 -13.71
CA THR A 199 16.07 10.71 -14.80
C THR A 199 14.60 10.35 -15.01
N MET A 200 13.71 11.24 -14.56
CA MET A 200 12.31 11.30 -14.99
C MET A 200 12.27 11.41 -16.53
N ASN A 201 12.02 10.29 -17.21
CA ASN A 201 11.88 10.29 -18.66
C ASN A 201 10.53 10.95 -19.05
N LYS A 202 10.46 11.60 -20.21
CA LYS A 202 9.27 12.38 -20.65
C LYS A 202 7.96 11.57 -20.67
N ASP A 203 8.02 10.25 -20.84
CA ASP A 203 6.85 9.36 -20.81
C ASP A 203 6.26 9.16 -19.39
N ARG A 204 7.03 9.40 -18.32
CA ARG A 204 6.54 9.36 -16.92
C ARG A 204 5.74 10.61 -16.52
N LEU A 205 5.67 11.66 -17.36
CA LEU A 205 4.80 12.81 -17.11
C LEU A 205 3.31 12.41 -17.07
N GLY A 206 2.91 11.33 -17.76
CA GLY A 206 1.54 10.82 -17.73
C GLY A 206 1.13 10.16 -16.39
N SER A 207 2.08 9.57 -15.66
CA SER A 207 1.84 8.92 -14.35
C SER A 207 1.73 9.91 -13.19
N LEU A 208 2.08 11.19 -13.37
CA LEU A 208 2.13 12.19 -12.29
C LEU A 208 0.79 12.36 -11.54
N GLY A 209 -0.34 12.02 -12.15
CA GLY A 209 -1.66 12.15 -11.52
C GLY A 209 -1.94 11.15 -10.39
N TYR A 210 -1.23 10.01 -10.35
CA TYR A 210 -1.44 8.95 -9.35
C TYR A 210 -0.25 8.75 -8.42
N CYS A 211 0.90 9.34 -8.74
CA CYS A 211 2.09 9.24 -7.91
C CYS A 211 1.94 10.03 -6.61
N ALA A 212 2.41 9.44 -5.52
CA ALA A 212 2.42 10.09 -4.22
C ALA A 212 3.41 11.27 -4.20
N PRO A 213 3.12 12.37 -3.48
CA PRO A 213 3.98 13.56 -3.45
C PRO A 213 5.42 13.24 -3.05
N GLU A 214 5.62 12.42 -2.01
CA GLU A 214 6.94 12.03 -1.51
C GLU A 214 7.74 11.18 -2.50
N TYR A 215 7.04 10.42 -3.35
CA TYR A 215 7.69 9.65 -4.41
C TYR A 215 8.16 10.56 -5.55
N ILE A 216 7.41 11.64 -5.84
CA ILE A 216 7.78 12.61 -6.88
C ILE A 216 8.91 13.53 -6.39
N SER A 217 8.84 14.03 -5.15
CA SER A 217 9.81 15.00 -4.61
C SER A 217 11.14 14.35 -4.23
N GLU A 218 11.09 13.21 -3.55
CA GLU A 218 12.24 12.62 -2.86
C GLU A 218 12.63 11.24 -3.43
N GLY A 219 11.79 10.64 -4.27
CA GLY A 219 12.02 9.28 -4.78
C GLY A 219 11.74 8.18 -3.74
N ASN A 220 11.07 8.52 -2.65
CA ASN A 220 10.80 7.59 -1.54
C ASN A 220 9.81 6.50 -1.95
N MET A 221 10.23 5.23 -1.81
CA MET A 221 9.41 4.06 -2.12
C MET A 221 8.78 3.51 -0.84
N SER A 222 7.45 3.36 -0.80
CA SER A 222 6.77 2.82 0.36
C SER A 222 5.42 2.16 -0.01
N PHE A 223 4.90 1.28 0.86
CA PHE A 223 3.54 0.77 0.73
C PHE A 223 2.50 1.89 0.78
N LYS A 224 2.80 3.00 1.46
CA LYS A 224 1.95 4.18 1.57
C LYS A 224 1.86 4.97 0.28
N SER A 225 2.84 4.83 -0.62
CA SER A 225 2.80 5.45 -1.94
C SER A 225 1.79 4.73 -2.84
N ASP A 226 1.71 3.39 -2.76
CA ASP A 226 0.64 2.62 -3.42
C ASP A 226 -0.75 2.97 -2.85
N MET A 227 -0.85 3.23 -1.55
CA MET A 227 -2.10 3.67 -0.93
C MET A 227 -2.57 5.02 -1.49
N TYR A 228 -1.66 5.97 -1.72
CA TYR A 228 -2.00 7.24 -2.37
C TYR A 228 -2.58 7.02 -3.78
N SER A 229 -1.92 6.18 -4.57
CA SER A 229 -2.40 5.81 -5.90
C SER A 229 -3.76 5.10 -5.85
N LEU A 230 -3.97 4.20 -4.89
CA LEU A 230 -5.26 3.56 -4.64
C LEU A 230 -6.34 4.60 -4.31
N GLY A 231 -6.05 5.56 -3.44
CA GLY A 231 -6.96 6.64 -3.08
C GLY A 231 -7.40 7.46 -4.29
N LYS A 232 -6.46 7.80 -5.18
CA LYS A 232 -6.74 8.46 -6.45
C LYS A 232 -7.68 7.63 -7.34
N ILE A 233 -7.40 6.34 -7.49
CA ILE A 233 -8.23 5.41 -8.28
C ILE A 233 -9.63 5.28 -7.70
N ILE A 234 -9.77 5.18 -6.37
CA ILE A 234 -11.07 5.08 -5.70
C ILE A 234 -11.89 6.35 -5.97
N ILE A 235 -11.30 7.54 -5.78
CA ILE A 235 -11.99 8.80 -6.03
C ILE A 235 -12.39 8.94 -7.51
N GLU A 236 -11.51 8.53 -8.42
CA GLU A 236 -11.79 8.59 -9.85
C GLU A 236 -12.87 7.59 -10.28
N LEU A 237 -12.93 6.41 -9.69
CA LEU A 237 -14.04 5.47 -9.91
C LEU A 237 -15.35 5.98 -9.33
N VAL A 238 -15.32 6.69 -8.20
CA VAL A 238 -16.53 7.25 -7.59
C VAL A 238 -17.04 8.47 -8.38
N THR A 239 -16.15 9.34 -8.84
CA THR A 239 -16.53 10.69 -9.36
C THR A 239 -16.28 10.88 -10.85
N GLY A 240 -15.48 10.03 -11.49
CA GLY A 240 -14.94 10.24 -12.83
C GLY A 240 -13.79 11.25 -12.91
N GLY A 241 -13.39 11.87 -11.79
CA GLY A 241 -12.29 12.82 -11.71
C GLY A 241 -11.21 12.40 -10.70
N LYS A 242 -9.96 12.81 -10.94
CA LYS A 242 -8.80 12.47 -10.07
C LYS A 242 -8.74 13.24 -8.74
N ALA A 243 -9.69 14.15 -8.52
CA ALA A 243 -9.83 14.93 -7.31
C ALA A 243 -11.28 15.32 -7.11
N ILE A 244 -11.70 15.41 -5.86
CA ILE A 244 -13.00 15.98 -5.49
C ILE A 244 -12.88 17.50 -5.57
N LEU A 245 -13.22 18.07 -6.72
CA LEU A 245 -13.22 19.53 -6.95
C LEU A 245 -14.47 20.22 -6.35
N ASN A 246 -15.53 19.45 -6.08
CA ASN A 246 -16.81 19.93 -5.56
C ASN A 246 -17.11 19.26 -4.21
N ASN A 247 -17.92 19.87 -3.33
CA ASN A 247 -18.33 19.27 -2.06
C ASN A 247 -18.85 17.82 -2.24
N SER A 248 -18.42 16.86 -1.39
CA SER A 248 -18.82 15.44 -1.38
C SER A 248 -20.34 15.22 -1.48
N ASN A 249 -21.14 16.15 -0.97
CA ASN A 249 -22.59 16.14 -1.09
C ASN A 249 -23.08 16.18 -2.56
N THR A 250 -22.35 16.86 -3.45
CA THR A 250 -22.66 16.96 -4.89
C THR A 250 -22.50 15.62 -5.58
N VAL A 251 -21.45 14.87 -5.23
CA VAL A 251 -21.18 13.53 -5.77
C VAL A 251 -22.32 12.57 -5.38
N LEU A 252 -22.68 12.56 -4.10
CA LEU A 252 -23.78 11.76 -3.58
C LEU A 252 -25.14 12.15 -4.21
N ARG A 253 -25.37 13.44 -4.43
CA ARG A 253 -26.56 13.96 -5.14
C ARG A 253 -26.65 13.43 -6.57
N ARG A 254 -25.56 13.44 -7.34
CA ARG A 254 -25.55 12.93 -8.73
C ARG A 254 -25.80 11.43 -8.81
N TRP A 255 -25.18 10.66 -7.91
CA TRP A 255 -25.42 9.22 -7.81
C TRP A 255 -26.89 8.92 -7.47
N ARG A 256 -27.47 9.66 -6.52
CA ARG A 256 -28.90 9.57 -6.17
C ARG A 256 -29.79 9.81 -7.38
N HIS A 257 -29.53 10.88 -8.12
CA HIS A 257 -30.28 11.21 -9.34
C HIS A 257 -30.29 10.03 -10.34
N ARG A 258 -29.13 9.42 -10.59
CA ARG A 258 -29.01 8.24 -11.46
C ARG A 258 -29.76 7.01 -10.93
N TRP A 259 -29.70 6.74 -9.63
CA TRP A 259 -30.39 5.57 -9.05
C TRP A 259 -31.90 5.71 -9.04
N LYS A 260 -32.43 6.92 -8.82
CA LYS A 260 -33.88 7.19 -8.92
C LYS A 260 -34.41 6.84 -10.29
N LYS A 261 -33.73 7.29 -11.34
CA LYS A 261 -34.10 6.98 -12.73
C LYS A 261 -34.05 5.47 -13.04
N SER A 262 -33.06 4.76 -12.49
CA SER A 262 -32.90 3.32 -12.72
C SER A 262 -33.72 2.42 -11.78
N GLY A 263 -34.33 2.98 -10.73
CA GLY A 263 -35.06 2.23 -9.70
C GLY A 263 -34.18 1.37 -8.79
N LYS A 264 -32.87 1.64 -8.70
CA LYS A 264 -31.88 0.82 -7.96
C LYS A 264 -31.41 1.45 -6.65
N GLU A 265 -32.09 2.48 -6.17
CA GLU A 265 -31.71 3.18 -4.95
C GLU A 265 -31.88 2.29 -3.71
N THR A 266 -30.81 2.11 -2.93
CA THR A 266 -30.85 1.45 -1.63
C THR A 266 -29.99 2.23 -0.61
N PRO A 267 -30.35 2.23 0.68
CA PRO A 267 -29.52 2.85 1.72
C PRO A 267 -28.07 2.33 1.74
N LEU A 268 -27.89 1.04 1.42
CA LEU A 268 -26.58 0.39 1.35
C LEU A 268 -25.66 1.03 0.32
N VAL A 269 -26.17 1.23 -0.89
CA VAL A 269 -25.40 1.78 -2.00
C VAL A 269 -24.95 3.22 -1.71
N TYR A 270 -25.78 3.99 -1.00
CA TYR A 270 -25.41 5.33 -0.52
C TYR A 270 -24.27 5.29 0.50
N GLN A 271 -24.35 4.40 1.49
CA GLN A 271 -23.31 4.21 2.50
C GLN A 271 -21.99 3.77 1.86
N GLN A 272 -22.04 2.86 0.87
CA GLN A 272 -20.87 2.41 0.14
C GLN A 272 -20.17 3.55 -0.59
N VAL A 273 -20.90 4.41 -1.29
CA VAL A 273 -20.31 5.58 -1.97
C VAL A 273 -19.68 6.53 -0.97
N ALA A 274 -20.40 6.90 0.09
CA ALA A 274 -19.89 7.80 1.12
C ALA A 274 -18.60 7.27 1.74
N ARG A 275 -18.58 5.97 2.09
CA ARG A 275 -17.39 5.36 2.69
C ARG A 275 -16.22 5.23 1.71
N CYS A 276 -16.48 4.94 0.43
CA CYS A 276 -15.44 4.93 -0.59
C CYS A 276 -14.80 6.32 -0.77
N ILE A 277 -15.59 7.40 -0.66
CA ILE A 277 -15.07 8.77 -0.67
C ILE A 277 -14.16 9.01 0.53
N GLU A 278 -14.60 8.66 1.74
CA GLU A 278 -13.79 8.80 2.96
C GLU A 278 -12.47 8.04 2.88
N ILE A 279 -12.52 6.76 2.49
CA ILE A 279 -11.33 5.92 2.30
C ILE A 279 -10.40 6.54 1.25
N GLY A 280 -10.97 6.97 0.11
CA GLY A 280 -10.21 7.57 -0.99
C GLY A 280 -9.49 8.85 -0.58
N LEU A 281 -10.12 9.68 0.27
CA LEU A 281 -9.54 10.90 0.82
C LEU A 281 -8.44 10.59 1.87
N LEU A 282 -8.71 9.69 2.82
CA LEU A 282 -7.73 9.27 3.83
C LEU A 282 -6.47 8.66 3.19
N CYS A 283 -6.63 7.90 2.11
CA CYS A 283 -5.51 7.37 1.35
C CYS A 283 -4.67 8.45 0.66
N GLN A 284 -5.25 9.63 0.39
CA GLN A 284 -4.59 10.74 -0.29
C GLN A 284 -3.98 11.78 0.66
N GLU A 285 -3.95 11.50 1.97
CA GLU A 285 -3.27 12.36 2.95
C GLU A 285 -1.85 12.71 2.50
N ARG A 286 -1.46 13.98 2.64
CA ARG A 286 -0.16 14.44 2.15
C ARG A 286 0.97 13.70 2.87
N GLU A 287 0.80 13.53 4.17
CA GLU A 287 1.73 12.82 5.04
C GLU A 287 1.55 11.29 4.90
N PRO A 288 2.57 10.51 4.53
CA PRO A 288 2.44 9.05 4.36
C PRO A 288 2.02 8.29 5.62
N SER A 289 2.38 8.78 6.81
CA SER A 289 2.06 8.18 8.11
C SER A 289 0.55 8.18 8.41
N LYS A 290 -0.17 9.22 7.96
CA LYS A 290 -1.62 9.41 8.16
C LYS A 290 -2.48 8.55 7.23
N ARG A 291 -1.91 8.06 6.12
CA ARG A 291 -2.62 7.16 5.21
C ARG A 291 -2.85 5.80 5.90
N PRO A 292 -4.00 5.13 5.69
CA PRO A 292 -4.24 3.79 6.25
C PRO A 292 -3.31 2.74 5.64
N PHE A 293 -3.25 1.54 6.25
CA PHE A 293 -2.72 0.36 5.57
C PHE A 293 -3.84 -0.34 4.78
N ILE A 294 -3.46 -1.16 3.81
CA ILE A 294 -4.44 -1.88 2.98
C ILE A 294 -5.33 -2.83 3.79
N TRP A 295 -4.83 -3.36 4.92
CA TRP A 295 -5.62 -4.18 5.84
C TRP A 295 -6.76 -3.40 6.50
N ASP A 296 -6.53 -2.13 6.87
CA ASP A 296 -7.56 -1.26 7.46
C ASP A 296 -8.70 -1.04 6.45
N VAL A 297 -8.34 -0.73 5.20
CA VAL A 297 -9.28 -0.53 4.09
C VAL A 297 -10.09 -1.81 3.80
N ILE A 298 -9.44 -2.98 3.80
CA ILE A 298 -10.14 -4.26 3.59
C ILE A 298 -11.10 -4.58 4.74
N ASN A 299 -10.73 -4.31 5.98
CA ASN A 299 -11.62 -4.54 7.12
C ASN A 299 -12.82 -3.61 7.07
N ASP A 300 -12.65 -2.35 6.69
CA ASP A 300 -13.74 -1.41 6.49
C ASP A 300 -14.72 -1.89 5.41
N ILE A 301 -14.19 -2.33 4.26
CA ILE A 301 -14.99 -2.90 3.17
C ILE A 301 -15.77 -4.13 3.62
N ARG A 302 -15.13 -5.03 4.38
CA ARG A 302 -15.79 -6.25 4.90
C ARG A 302 -16.82 -5.95 5.97
N HIS A 303 -16.55 -5.00 6.87
CA HIS A 303 -17.48 -4.59 7.91
C HIS A 303 -18.77 -4.01 7.33
N MET A 304 -18.68 -3.20 6.27
CA MET A 304 -19.84 -2.73 5.52
C MET A 304 -20.70 -3.86 4.94
N GLU A 305 -20.10 -5.03 4.67
CA GLU A 305 -20.82 -6.21 4.14
C GLU A 305 -21.43 -7.08 5.26
N VAL A 306 -20.76 -7.22 6.42
CA VAL A 306 -21.16 -8.09 7.52
C VAL A 306 -22.28 -7.51 8.38
N VAL A 307 -22.23 -6.21 8.69
CA VAL A 307 -23.24 -5.56 9.54
C VAL A 307 -24.65 -5.64 8.91
N ASN A 308 -24.75 -5.95 7.63
CA ASN A 308 -26.03 -6.17 6.95
C ASN A 308 -26.66 -7.55 7.16
N GLY A 309 -26.00 -8.51 7.83
CA GLY A 309 -26.64 -9.75 8.26
C GLY A 309 -27.62 -9.54 9.42
N GLU A 310 -27.45 -8.45 10.17
CA GLU A 310 -28.16 -8.18 11.42
C GLU A 310 -28.49 -6.68 11.59
N ILE A 311 -29.21 -6.04 10.67
CA ILE A 311 -29.81 -4.73 10.97
C ILE A 311 -31.30 -4.69 10.64
N ASN A 312 -32.08 -4.61 11.73
CA ASN A 312 -33.49 -4.23 11.78
C ASN A 312 -33.70 -2.81 12.34
N ASN A 313 -32.66 -2.02 12.64
CA ASN A 313 -32.84 -0.68 13.22
C ASN A 313 -31.80 0.33 12.70
N ALA A 314 -32.29 1.36 12.03
CA ALA A 314 -31.52 2.44 11.40
C ALA A 314 -30.95 3.50 12.38
N ASN A 315 -30.85 3.20 13.69
CA ASN A 315 -30.65 4.23 14.71
C ASN A 315 -29.33 4.15 15.50
N ASP A 316 -28.38 3.26 15.16
CA ASP A 316 -27.15 3.08 15.96
C ASP A 316 -25.84 3.48 15.27
N TYR A 317 -25.89 4.27 14.19
CA TYR A 317 -24.68 4.81 13.55
C TYR A 317 -24.37 6.22 14.02
N THR A 318 -23.42 6.34 14.94
CA THR A 318 -22.74 7.59 15.30
C THR A 318 -21.39 7.68 14.58
N PHE A 319 -21.39 8.05 13.30
CA PHE A 319 -20.18 8.52 12.62
C PHE A 319 -20.49 9.83 11.89
N GLY A 320 -19.61 10.81 12.08
CA GLY A 320 -19.63 12.22 11.65
C GLY A 320 -20.89 12.72 10.95
N LYS A 321 -21.59 13.70 11.55
CA LYS A 321 -22.75 14.42 10.97
C LYS A 321 -22.65 14.60 9.45
N ILE A 322 -23.08 13.61 8.68
CA ILE A 322 -23.58 13.83 7.33
C ILE A 322 -24.94 14.42 7.58
N SER A 323 -25.06 15.73 7.31
CA SER A 323 -26.32 16.46 7.33
C SER A 323 -27.43 15.57 6.78
N SER A 324 -28.53 15.50 7.52
CA SER A 324 -29.75 14.76 7.20
C SER A 324 -29.96 14.66 5.69
N CYS A 325 -29.90 13.44 5.14
CA CYS A 325 -30.15 13.10 3.75
C CYS A 325 -31.64 13.26 3.35
N LEU A 326 -32.27 14.36 3.76
CA LEU A 326 -33.67 14.71 3.51
C LEU A 326 -33.79 15.99 2.68
N GLU A 327 -32.83 16.27 1.81
CA GLU A 327 -33.01 17.28 0.75
C GLU A 327 -33.56 16.58 -0.50
N GLU A 328 -34.71 17.07 -0.97
CA GLU A 328 -35.37 16.64 -2.20
C GLU A 328 -34.39 16.69 -3.38
N ASP A 329 -34.49 15.72 -4.30
CA ASP A 329 -33.70 15.76 -5.54
C ASP A 329 -34.24 16.88 -6.43
N ASP A 330 -33.40 17.87 -6.65
CA ASP A 330 -33.66 19.11 -7.36
C ASP A 330 -32.86 19.22 -8.68
N MET A 331 -32.23 18.13 -9.13
CA MET A 331 -31.39 18.12 -10.33
C MET A 331 -32.21 17.94 -11.61
N LEU A 332 -31.80 18.64 -12.67
CA LEU A 332 -32.42 18.53 -13.98
C LEU A 332 -32.00 17.24 -14.69
N GLY A 333 -32.97 16.46 -15.18
CA GLY A 333 -32.72 15.30 -16.01
C GLY A 333 -32.30 15.71 -17.42
N ILE A 334 -31.20 15.14 -17.94
CA ILE A 334 -30.62 15.50 -19.25
C ILE A 334 -30.37 14.26 -20.08
N GLU A 335 -31.00 14.15 -21.25
CA GLU A 335 -30.86 12.98 -22.13
C GLU A 335 -30.83 13.36 -23.61
N PRO A 336 -29.91 12.81 -24.43
CA PRO A 336 -28.80 11.93 -24.05
C PRO A 336 -27.58 12.73 -23.53
N LEU A 337 -26.73 12.08 -22.73
CA LEU A 337 -25.44 12.65 -22.27
C LEU A 337 -24.32 12.56 -23.33
N LYS A 338 -24.53 11.77 -24.38
CA LYS A 338 -23.65 11.60 -25.54
C LYS A 338 -24.44 11.95 -26.81
N LEU A 339 -24.01 13.00 -27.49
CA LEU A 339 -24.67 13.58 -28.66
C LEU A 339 -24.12 12.94 -29.93
N HIS A 340 -25.01 12.36 -30.72
CA HIS A 340 -24.66 11.71 -31.97
C HIS A 340 -25.01 12.63 -33.14
N PHE A 341 -24.00 12.98 -33.94
CA PHE A 341 -24.15 13.78 -35.15
C PHE A 341 -23.86 12.89 -36.37
N PRO A 342 -24.84 12.67 -37.26
CA PRO A 342 -24.61 11.96 -38.50
C PRO A 342 -23.72 12.81 -39.41
N PHE A 343 -22.44 12.45 -39.50
CA PHE A 343 -21.46 13.26 -40.18
C PHE A 343 -21.69 13.27 -41.70
N ALA A 344 -21.85 14.47 -42.26
CA ALA A 344 -21.92 14.69 -43.69
C ALA A 344 -21.15 15.96 -44.09
N LEU A 345 -20.23 15.81 -45.05
CA LEU A 345 -19.47 16.95 -45.59
C LEU A 345 -20.41 18.02 -46.13
N ASN A 346 -20.08 19.28 -45.82
CA ASN A 346 -20.77 20.47 -46.30
C ASN A 346 -22.28 20.51 -46.00
N LYS A 347 -22.77 19.72 -45.03
CA LYS A 347 -24.15 19.74 -44.57
C LYS A 347 -24.25 20.20 -43.13
N GLN A 348 -25.36 20.85 -42.84
CA GLN A 348 -25.75 21.16 -41.47
C GLN A 348 -26.29 19.89 -40.81
N MET A 349 -25.93 19.69 -39.54
CA MET A 349 -26.25 18.47 -38.80
C MET A 349 -26.82 18.88 -37.46
N SER A 350 -27.96 18.31 -37.06
CA SER A 350 -28.57 18.59 -35.77
C SER A 350 -28.70 17.34 -34.91
N CYS A 351 -28.70 17.57 -33.61
CA CYS A 351 -28.97 16.59 -32.57
C CYS A 351 -29.90 17.27 -31.55
N GLU A 352 -30.74 16.49 -30.88
CA GLU A 352 -31.70 16.98 -29.90
C GLU A 352 -31.33 16.45 -28.51
N ILE A 353 -31.38 17.33 -27.50
CA ILE A 353 -31.34 16.95 -26.09
C ILE A 353 -32.68 17.28 -25.43
N GLN A 354 -33.15 16.40 -24.57
CA GLN A 354 -34.32 16.62 -23.73
C GLN A 354 -33.86 16.91 -22.30
N LEU A 355 -34.25 18.09 -21.82
CA LEU A 355 -34.21 18.45 -20.41
C LEU A 355 -35.55 18.09 -19.76
N THR A 356 -35.52 17.50 -18.57
CA THR A 356 -36.70 17.14 -17.78
C THR A 356 -36.56 17.69 -16.36
N ASN A 357 -37.51 18.53 -15.95
CA ASN A 357 -37.63 19.01 -14.57
C ASN A 357 -38.71 18.19 -13.87
N GLU A 358 -38.32 17.20 -13.06
CA GLU A 358 -39.26 16.40 -12.25
C GLU A 358 -39.54 17.02 -10.87
N THR A 359 -38.88 18.13 -10.56
CA THR A 359 -38.91 18.79 -9.26
C THR A 359 -40.16 19.68 -9.12
N ASP A 360 -40.46 20.08 -7.89
CA ASP A 360 -41.52 21.05 -7.59
C ASP A 360 -41.03 22.51 -7.65
N SER A 361 -39.83 22.76 -8.19
CA SER A 361 -39.20 24.08 -8.27
C SER A 361 -38.95 24.52 -9.72
N TYR A 362 -38.83 25.82 -9.97
CA TYR A 362 -38.36 26.35 -11.24
C TYR A 362 -36.84 26.19 -11.35
N ILE A 363 -36.36 25.77 -12.52
CA ILE A 363 -34.93 25.56 -12.78
C ILE A 363 -34.52 26.41 -13.98
N ALA A 364 -33.55 27.30 -13.80
CA ALA A 364 -32.91 27.98 -14.91
C ALA A 364 -31.78 27.10 -15.46
N PHE A 365 -31.65 27.02 -16.79
CA PHE A 365 -30.53 26.32 -17.44
C PHE A 365 -29.82 27.19 -18.48
N ASN A 366 -28.57 26.83 -18.78
CA ASN A 366 -27.79 27.39 -19.85
C ASN A 366 -26.89 26.31 -20.47
N VAL A 367 -27.00 26.12 -21.78
CA VAL A 367 -26.18 25.20 -22.58
C VAL A 367 -25.06 25.99 -23.24
N GLN A 368 -23.82 25.72 -22.84
CA GLN A 368 -22.64 26.38 -23.36
C GLN A 368 -21.80 25.44 -24.21
N ASN A 369 -21.42 25.91 -25.40
CA ASN A 369 -20.42 25.29 -26.26
C ASN A 369 -19.01 25.65 -25.76
N MET A 370 -18.15 24.64 -25.58
CA MET A 370 -16.74 24.81 -25.17
C MET A 370 -15.77 24.62 -26.35
N SER A 371 -16.27 24.24 -27.53
CA SER A 371 -15.52 23.98 -28.75
C SER A 371 -15.26 25.24 -29.58
N PRO A 372 -14.13 25.32 -30.32
CA PRO A 372 -13.91 26.37 -31.32
C PRO A 372 -14.82 26.23 -32.55
N LYS A 373 -15.55 25.11 -32.70
CA LYS A 373 -16.53 24.94 -33.79
C LYS A 373 -17.80 25.76 -33.53
N SER A 374 -18.40 26.27 -34.60
CA SER A 374 -19.65 27.03 -34.53
C SER A 374 -20.86 26.08 -34.45
N TYR A 375 -21.33 25.84 -33.23
CA TYR A 375 -22.63 25.23 -32.97
C TYR A 375 -23.68 26.32 -32.73
N ASN A 376 -24.91 26.08 -33.15
CA ASN A 376 -26.08 26.88 -32.80
C ASN A 376 -26.98 26.05 -31.88
N THR A 377 -27.37 26.60 -30.73
CA THR A 377 -28.17 25.90 -29.72
C THR A 377 -29.46 26.66 -29.48
N GLN A 378 -30.62 25.99 -29.62
CA GLN A 378 -31.93 26.62 -29.43
C GLN A 378 -32.88 25.75 -28.59
N PRO A 379 -33.43 26.27 -27.46
CA PRO A 379 -32.99 27.48 -26.76
C PRO A 379 -31.59 27.28 -26.12
N GLN A 380 -30.75 28.32 -26.12
CA GLN A 380 -29.45 28.26 -25.45
C GLN A 380 -29.58 28.30 -23.92
N LYS A 381 -30.48 29.13 -23.40
CA LYS A 381 -30.80 29.26 -21.98
C LYS A 381 -32.30 29.43 -21.85
N ASP A 382 -32.91 28.97 -20.76
CA ASP A 382 -34.32 29.20 -20.46
C ASP A 382 -34.65 28.86 -18.98
N ILE A 383 -35.90 29.08 -18.57
CA ILE A 383 -36.46 28.66 -17.27
C ILE A 383 -37.45 27.53 -17.48
N MET A 384 -37.22 26.41 -16.80
CA MET A 384 -38.09 25.24 -16.82
C MET A 384 -39.07 25.26 -15.64
N PRO A 385 -40.39 25.24 -15.90
CA PRO A 385 -41.41 25.06 -14.85
C PRO A 385 -41.27 23.71 -14.13
N PRO A 386 -41.81 23.59 -12.91
CA PRO A 386 -41.97 22.30 -12.23
C PRO A 386 -42.65 21.27 -13.12
N ARG A 387 -42.22 20.00 -13.05
CA ARG A 387 -42.84 18.86 -13.75
C ARG A 387 -42.97 19.06 -15.27
N SER A 388 -41.94 19.63 -15.90
CA SER A 388 -41.94 19.98 -17.33
C SER A 388 -40.79 19.34 -18.12
N LYS A 389 -40.89 19.41 -19.45
CA LYS A 389 -39.85 18.96 -20.39
C LYS A 389 -39.56 20.04 -21.41
N CYS A 390 -38.30 20.17 -21.78
CA CYS A 390 -37.83 21.11 -22.81
C CYS A 390 -36.89 20.37 -23.75
N ASN A 391 -37.12 20.50 -25.06
CA ASN A 391 -36.22 19.97 -26.06
C ASN A 391 -35.33 21.10 -26.58
N ILE A 392 -34.04 20.81 -26.72
CA ILE A 392 -33.03 21.74 -27.22
C ILE A 392 -32.41 21.14 -28.46
N GLU A 393 -32.47 21.88 -29.56
CA GLU A 393 -31.82 21.53 -30.80
C GLU A 393 -30.41 22.13 -30.83
N ILE A 394 -29.41 21.26 -31.00
CA ILE A 394 -28.00 21.63 -31.18
C ILE A 394 -27.62 21.34 -32.61
N THR A 395 -27.21 22.38 -33.33
CA THR A 395 -26.93 22.29 -34.76
C THR A 395 -25.49 22.68 -35.07
N LEU A 396 -24.73 21.75 -35.64
CA LEU A 396 -23.39 22.00 -36.17
C LEU A 396 -23.49 22.57 -37.59
N GLN A 397 -22.83 23.70 -37.81
CA GLN A 397 -22.70 24.32 -39.14
C GLN A 397 -21.86 23.47 -40.09
N ALA A 398 -22.16 23.56 -41.38
CA ALA A 398 -21.50 22.83 -42.46
C ALA A 398 -19.97 22.91 -42.35
N GLN A 399 -19.33 21.74 -42.32
CA GLN A 399 -17.87 21.60 -42.23
C GLN A 399 -17.29 21.21 -43.60
N GLY A 400 -16.20 21.86 -44.00
CA GLY A 400 -15.49 21.57 -45.25
C GLY A 400 -14.64 20.30 -45.22
N ASN A 401 -14.24 19.86 -44.02
CA ASN A 401 -13.35 18.70 -43.80
C ASN A 401 -13.95 17.74 -42.77
N ALA A 402 -13.57 16.47 -42.85
CA ALA A 402 -13.88 15.48 -41.81
C ALA A 402 -13.25 15.89 -40.46
N PRO A 403 -13.94 15.66 -39.32
CA PRO A 403 -13.34 15.83 -38.01
C PRO A 403 -12.10 14.93 -37.89
N THR A 404 -10.97 15.48 -37.44
CA THR A 404 -9.76 14.71 -37.13
C THR A 404 -9.95 13.74 -35.97
N ASP A 405 -10.93 14.03 -35.10
CA ASP A 405 -11.30 13.21 -33.97
C ASP A 405 -12.83 13.01 -33.99
N MET A 406 -13.23 11.74 -34.06
CA MET A 406 -14.62 11.29 -34.20
C MET A 406 -15.37 11.23 -32.87
N GLN A 407 -14.66 11.27 -31.74
CA GLN A 407 -15.28 11.32 -30.41
C GLN A 407 -14.60 12.40 -29.56
N ARG A 408 -15.40 13.33 -29.05
CA ARG A 408 -14.92 14.47 -28.28
C ARG A 408 -15.61 14.50 -26.92
N THR A 409 -14.81 14.58 -25.86
CA THR A 409 -15.32 14.62 -24.49
C THR A 409 -15.54 16.06 -24.03
N ASN A 410 -16.58 16.28 -23.22
CA ASN A 410 -16.90 17.59 -22.62
C ASN A 410 -17.02 18.75 -23.63
N GLU A 411 -17.63 18.51 -24.81
CA GLU A 411 -17.74 19.55 -25.85
C GLU A 411 -18.83 20.59 -25.52
N PHE A 412 -19.85 20.19 -24.76
CA PHE A 412 -20.87 21.08 -24.20
C PHE A 412 -20.96 20.94 -22.69
N VAL A 413 -21.42 22.00 -22.04
CA VAL A 413 -21.76 22.02 -20.62
C VAL A 413 -23.16 22.57 -20.45
N VAL A 414 -24.00 21.86 -19.71
CA VAL A 414 -25.30 22.34 -19.26
C VAL A 414 -25.16 22.76 -17.81
N TRP A 415 -25.33 24.05 -17.54
CA TRP A 415 -25.47 24.55 -16.18
C TRP A 415 -26.94 24.66 -15.81
N SER A 416 -27.28 24.27 -14.60
CA SER A 416 -28.62 24.49 -14.05
C SER A 416 -28.60 24.93 -12.59
N THR A 417 -29.57 25.76 -12.21
CA THR A 417 -29.71 26.25 -10.83
C THR A 417 -31.18 26.47 -10.50
N LYS A 418 -31.54 26.30 -9.23
CA LYS A 418 -32.90 26.54 -8.73
C LYS A 418 -33.16 28.04 -8.65
N VAL A 419 -34.33 28.47 -9.13
CA VAL A 419 -34.75 29.87 -9.15
C VAL A 419 -36.10 30.06 -8.46
N ASN A 420 -36.33 31.27 -7.92
CA ASN A 420 -37.59 31.63 -7.29
C ASN A 420 -38.71 31.84 -8.33
N ASP A 421 -39.95 31.66 -7.90
CA ASP A 421 -41.13 31.92 -8.72
C ASP A 421 -41.18 33.41 -9.13
N GLY A 422 -41.42 33.68 -10.42
CA GLY A 422 -41.53 35.03 -10.98
C GLY A 422 -40.27 35.67 -11.58
N ILE A 423 -39.14 34.95 -11.68
CA ILE A 423 -37.97 35.43 -12.44
C ILE A 423 -38.27 35.43 -13.95
N ALA A 424 -38.01 36.55 -14.64
CA ALA A 424 -38.20 36.65 -16.09
C ALA A 424 -36.97 36.12 -16.85
N PHE A 425 -37.16 35.70 -18.11
CA PHE A 425 -36.06 35.25 -18.99
C PHE A 425 -34.91 36.25 -19.11
N GLU A 426 -35.25 37.55 -19.07
CA GLU A 426 -34.31 38.68 -19.15
C GLU A 426 -33.37 38.76 -17.94
N ASP A 427 -33.81 38.25 -16.79
CA ASP A 427 -33.05 38.28 -15.53
C ASP A 427 -32.02 37.15 -15.45
N ILE A 428 -32.04 36.16 -16.36
CA ILE A 428 -31.05 35.08 -16.42
C ILE A 428 -29.69 35.66 -16.85
N THR A 429 -28.84 35.96 -15.87
CA THR A 429 -27.47 36.43 -16.09
C THR A 429 -26.47 35.28 -16.01
N LYS A 430 -25.30 35.42 -16.68
CA LYS A 430 -24.21 34.44 -16.56
C LYS A 430 -23.74 34.25 -15.11
N ASN A 431 -23.88 35.29 -14.27
CA ASN A 431 -23.50 35.25 -12.86
C ASN A 431 -24.33 34.28 -12.04
N MET A 432 -25.57 33.98 -12.43
CA MET A 432 -26.41 32.98 -11.75
C MET A 432 -25.85 31.55 -11.80
N PHE A 433 -24.92 31.29 -12.75
CA PHE A 433 -24.26 30.01 -12.93
C PHE A 433 -22.80 30.03 -12.43
N ILE A 434 -22.38 31.10 -11.75
CA ILE A 434 -21.07 31.14 -11.06
C ILE A 434 -21.25 30.47 -9.69
N LYS A 435 -20.36 29.53 -9.36
CA LYS A 435 -20.32 28.86 -8.05
C LYS A 435 -19.97 29.87 -6.95
N GLU A 436 -20.97 30.56 -6.41
CA GLU A 436 -20.89 31.33 -5.16
C GLU A 436 -21.43 30.47 -4.00
N ALA A 437 -21.00 30.75 -2.76
CA ALA A 437 -21.29 29.93 -1.57
C ALA A 437 -22.79 29.78 -1.21
N ILE A 438 -23.70 30.45 -1.91
CA ILE A 438 -25.13 30.57 -1.59
C ILE A 438 -26.01 29.73 -2.53
N ASN A 439 -25.57 29.43 -3.76
CA ASN A 439 -26.40 28.75 -4.77
C ASN A 439 -25.78 27.41 -5.21
N VAL A 440 -26.58 26.34 -5.25
CA VAL A 440 -26.16 25.06 -5.84
C VAL A 440 -26.33 25.12 -7.35
N VAL A 441 -25.22 25.06 -8.08
CA VAL A 441 -25.20 25.04 -9.54
C VAL A 441 -24.75 23.66 -10.00
N ASP A 442 -25.62 22.96 -10.73
CA ASP A 442 -25.28 21.72 -11.41
C ASP A 442 -24.54 22.01 -12.71
N GLU A 443 -23.55 21.17 -13.01
CA GLU A 443 -22.69 21.28 -14.18
C GLU A 443 -22.59 19.90 -14.84
N VAL A 444 -23.27 19.73 -15.98
CA VAL A 444 -23.33 18.45 -16.69
C VAL A 444 -22.66 18.57 -18.04
N ASN A 445 -21.58 17.82 -18.23
CA ASN A 445 -20.87 17.80 -19.50
C ASN A 445 -21.57 16.88 -20.51
N LEU A 446 -21.56 17.23 -21.80
CA LEU A 446 -22.04 16.38 -22.88
C LEU A 446 -20.91 16.07 -23.85
N ASP A 447 -20.83 14.80 -24.23
CA ASP A 447 -19.85 14.31 -25.19
C ASP A 447 -20.44 14.35 -26.60
N VAL A 448 -19.61 14.49 -27.63
CA VAL A 448 -20.03 14.52 -29.04
C VAL A 448 -19.38 13.38 -29.81
N VAL A 449 -20.17 12.70 -30.63
CA VAL A 449 -19.76 11.61 -31.51
C VAL A 449 -20.21 11.91 -32.92
N PHE A 450 -19.32 11.73 -33.88
CA PHE A 450 -19.61 11.83 -35.30
C PHE A 450 -19.84 10.43 -35.89
N ASP A 451 -21.06 10.15 -36.32
CA ASP A 451 -21.40 8.88 -36.95
C ASP A 451 -21.12 8.98 -38.46
N VAL A 452 -20.16 8.23 -38.98
CA VAL A 452 -19.85 8.20 -40.42
C VAL A 452 -20.77 7.18 -41.09
N SER A 453 -21.52 7.58 -42.12
CA SER A 453 -22.40 6.65 -42.84
C SER A 453 -21.60 5.66 -43.71
N GLU A 454 -21.98 4.38 -43.69
CA GLU A 454 -21.35 3.28 -44.47
C GLU A 454 -21.27 3.54 -45.99
N GLN A 455 -22.07 4.48 -46.53
CA GLN A 455 -22.06 4.82 -47.95
C GLN A 455 -20.85 5.68 -48.38
N GLN A 456 -20.12 6.29 -47.43
CA GLN A 456 -18.95 7.14 -47.70
C GLN A 456 -17.62 6.35 -47.73
N GLU A 457 -17.51 5.23 -47.00
CA GLU A 457 -16.31 4.36 -47.01
C GLU A 457 -16.04 3.75 -48.40
N ALA A 458 -17.07 3.63 -49.23
CA ALA A 458 -16.95 3.13 -50.60
C ALA A 458 -16.46 4.21 -51.60
N SER A 459 -16.74 5.50 -51.35
CA SER A 459 -16.31 6.58 -52.25
C SER A 459 -14.87 7.03 -52.00
N ASP A 460 -14.40 7.00 -50.74
CA ASP A 460 -13.02 7.37 -50.40
C ASP A 460 -11.99 6.33 -50.88
N LYS A 461 -12.41 5.06 -51.04
CA LYS A 461 -11.58 4.03 -51.69
C LYS A 461 -11.43 4.21 -53.21
N ILE A 462 -12.22 5.09 -53.84
CA ILE A 462 -12.18 5.30 -55.30
C ILE A 462 -11.44 6.61 -55.66
N SER A 463 -11.37 7.59 -54.75
CA SER A 463 -10.68 8.88 -54.97
C SER A 463 -9.18 8.85 -54.62
N GLU A 464 -8.71 7.94 -53.76
CA GLU A 464 -7.28 7.80 -53.43
C GLU A 464 -6.40 7.23 -54.58
N GLY A 465 -7.02 6.87 -55.72
CA GLY A 465 -6.31 6.28 -56.86
C GLY A 465 -5.70 7.25 -57.87
N ARG A 466 -5.86 8.59 -57.73
CA ARG A 466 -5.45 9.50 -58.83
C ARG A 466 -4.62 10.75 -58.54
N ASP A 467 -4.49 11.25 -57.31
CA ASP A 467 -3.68 12.45 -57.06
C ASP A 467 -2.80 12.29 -55.82
N ARG A 468 -1.60 11.71 -55.99
CA ARG A 468 -0.48 11.85 -55.06
C ARG A 468 0.69 12.53 -55.77
N ALA A 469 0.58 13.84 -55.90
CA ALA A 469 1.72 14.75 -56.02
C ALA A 469 1.44 15.97 -55.15
N ASN A 470 2.21 16.09 -54.07
CA ASN A 470 2.37 17.26 -53.19
C ASN A 470 1.13 17.79 -52.45
N GLU A 471 0.92 17.31 -51.23
CA GLU A 471 1.01 18.14 -50.00
C GLU A 471 0.98 17.26 -48.73
N SER A 472 1.63 17.75 -47.69
CA SER A 472 2.07 17.05 -46.47
C SER A 472 0.95 16.78 -45.45
N THR A 473 0.82 15.54 -44.96
CA THR A 473 0.27 15.27 -43.61
C THR A 473 0.82 13.94 -43.05
N VAL A 474 0.99 13.95 -41.74
CA VAL A 474 1.83 13.11 -40.88
C VAL A 474 1.41 11.64 -40.85
N TRP A 475 2.30 10.77 -41.33
CA TRP A 475 2.33 9.33 -41.03
C TRP A 475 3.76 8.99 -40.60
N SER A 476 3.97 8.76 -39.30
CA SER A 476 5.31 8.55 -38.75
C SER A 476 5.72 7.09 -38.81
N THR A 477 6.38 6.66 -39.88
CA THR A 477 7.42 5.61 -39.79
C THR A 477 8.54 5.85 -40.81
N LYS A 478 9.75 6.07 -40.25
CA LYS A 478 11.11 5.98 -40.82
C LYS A 478 11.47 6.78 -42.09
N VAL A 479 12.33 7.78 -41.89
CA VAL A 479 13.46 8.05 -42.79
C VAL A 479 14.74 8.24 -41.96
N MET A 480 15.78 7.54 -42.41
CA MET A 480 17.17 7.64 -41.98
C MET A 480 17.70 9.06 -42.17
N ILE A 481 18.49 9.56 -41.21
CA ILE A 481 19.37 10.69 -41.45
C ILE A 481 20.77 10.12 -41.70
N ASP A 482 21.22 10.20 -42.94
CA ASP A 482 22.63 10.08 -43.30
C ASP A 482 23.37 11.34 -42.85
N GLY A 483 24.45 11.11 -42.11
CA GLY A 483 25.72 11.83 -42.16
C GLY A 483 25.72 13.36 -42.17
N LEU A 484 26.06 13.95 -41.02
CA LEU A 484 27.07 15.01 -40.90
C LEU A 484 27.78 14.86 -39.54
N ALA A 485 29.07 14.54 -39.61
CA ALA A 485 30.01 14.56 -38.50
C ALA A 485 30.38 16.00 -38.14
N VAL A 486 30.67 16.28 -36.86
CA VAL A 486 31.55 17.30 -36.25
C VAL A 486 31.24 17.23 -34.74
N GLU A 487 32.13 17.21 -33.76
CA GLU A 487 33.58 17.07 -33.61
C GLU A 487 33.79 16.73 -32.12
N ASP A 488 34.99 16.25 -31.82
CA ASP A 488 35.55 16.07 -30.49
C ASP A 488 35.22 17.19 -29.49
N ILE A 489 34.81 16.81 -28.27
CA ILE A 489 35.37 17.43 -27.07
C ILE A 489 35.91 16.31 -26.19
N THR A 490 37.22 16.17 -26.31
CA THR A 490 38.14 15.45 -25.45
C THR A 490 38.00 15.82 -23.97
N THR A 491 38.07 14.79 -23.13
CA THR A 491 38.87 14.69 -21.90
C THR A 491 39.28 16.00 -21.22
N ASN A 492 38.81 16.24 -19.99
CA ASN A 492 39.66 16.33 -18.78
C ASN A 492 38.89 16.83 -17.55
N MET A 493 39.20 16.18 -16.42
CA MET A 493 39.34 16.75 -15.06
C MET A 493 38.10 17.50 -14.50
N PHE A 494 37.46 17.06 -13.42
CA PHE A 494 38.05 16.89 -12.09
C PHE A 494 37.41 15.71 -11.34
N ILE A 495 38.27 14.81 -10.84
CA ILE A 495 38.01 14.16 -9.55
C ILE A 495 38.06 15.29 -8.53
N LYS A 496 36.93 15.57 -7.89
CA LYS A 496 36.89 16.24 -6.60
C LYS A 496 36.13 15.33 -5.66
N GLU A 497 36.89 14.66 -4.80
CA GLU A 497 36.40 14.30 -3.47
C GLU A 497 35.80 15.57 -2.85
N GLU A 498 34.54 15.52 -2.48
CA GLU A 498 33.99 16.40 -1.46
C GLU A 498 32.78 15.67 -0.88
N ASP A 499 32.99 15.18 0.34
CA ASP A 499 31.95 14.88 1.31
C ASP A 499 30.97 16.05 1.38
N THR A 500 29.75 15.85 0.90
CA THR A 500 28.63 16.70 1.29
C THR A 500 27.50 15.79 1.73
N MET A 501 27.38 15.71 3.06
CA MET A 501 26.20 15.27 3.80
C MET A 501 24.95 15.81 3.13
N VAL A 502 24.04 14.91 2.75
CA VAL A 502 22.66 15.28 2.46
C VAL A 502 22.02 15.52 3.82
N ASP A 503 21.50 16.73 4.04
CA ASP A 503 20.71 17.06 5.23
C ASP A 503 19.44 16.21 5.20
N ASP A 504 19.48 15.07 5.90
CA ASP A 504 18.32 14.28 6.26
C ASP A 504 17.41 15.13 7.15
N VAL A 505 16.15 15.32 6.74
CA VAL A 505 15.12 15.89 7.61
C VAL A 505 14.89 14.91 8.74
N HIS A 506 15.42 15.23 9.91
CA HIS A 506 15.27 14.45 11.13
C HIS A 506 13.85 14.61 11.69
N LEU A 507 12.99 13.61 11.50
CA LEU A 507 11.80 13.44 12.34
C LEU A 507 12.26 13.00 13.73
N ASP A 508 12.22 13.93 14.68
CA ASP A 508 12.48 13.63 16.08
C ASP A 508 11.22 13.03 16.72
N VAL A 509 11.32 11.77 17.12
CA VAL A 509 10.29 11.12 17.94
C VAL A 509 10.41 11.67 19.36
N VAL A 510 9.59 12.68 19.67
CA VAL A 510 9.52 13.29 21.00
C VAL A 510 8.37 12.64 21.76
N PHE A 511 8.68 11.90 22.81
CA PHE A 511 7.66 11.46 23.77
C PHE A 511 7.02 12.69 24.44
N ASP A 512 5.79 12.62 24.93
CA ASP A 512 5.15 13.81 25.52
C ASP A 512 5.93 14.28 26.77
N ALA A 513 6.22 15.57 26.86
CA ALA A 513 6.80 16.22 28.05
C ALA A 513 5.72 16.97 28.86
N ASN A 514 4.48 17.06 28.34
CA ASN A 514 3.41 17.86 28.94
C ASN A 514 2.54 17.11 29.95
N GLU A 515 2.84 15.85 30.24
CA GLU A 515 2.40 15.22 31.47
C GLU A 515 3.58 15.19 32.44
N HIS A 516 3.61 16.13 33.40
CA HIS A 516 4.39 16.00 34.64
C HIS A 516 3.90 14.81 35.52
N THR A 517 3.05 13.95 34.98
CA THR A 517 2.57 12.73 35.58
C THR A 517 3.31 11.54 34.97
N MET A 518 4.08 10.84 35.81
CA MET A 518 4.59 9.51 35.50
C MET A 518 3.47 8.66 34.86
N PRO A 519 3.72 7.88 33.80
CA PRO A 519 2.70 6.98 33.26
C PRO A 519 2.16 6.14 34.42
N PRO A 520 0.83 6.02 34.58
CA PRO A 520 0.26 5.40 35.76
C PRO A 520 0.80 3.98 35.88
N LEU A 521 1.47 3.69 37.00
CA LEU A 521 1.88 2.34 37.33
C LEU A 521 0.59 1.54 37.53
N ILE A 522 0.27 0.67 36.58
CA ILE A 522 -0.89 -0.21 36.69
C ILE A 522 -0.42 -1.44 37.47
N GLN A 523 -0.93 -1.61 38.68
CA GLN A 523 -0.69 -2.82 39.44
C GLN A 523 -1.51 -3.96 38.83
N ILE A 524 -0.90 -4.69 37.89
CA ILE A 524 -1.55 -5.81 37.20
C ILE A 524 -1.50 -7.09 38.04
N ILE A 525 -0.61 -7.16 39.03
CA ILE A 525 -0.38 -8.36 39.84
C ILE A 525 -1.19 -8.27 41.15
N ASP A 526 -1.88 -9.35 41.50
CA ASP A 526 -2.32 -9.59 42.88
C ASP A 526 -1.07 -9.70 43.77
N ASP A 527 -1.01 -8.99 44.89
CA ASP A 527 0.10 -9.08 45.87
C ASP A 527 0.42 -10.54 46.26
N LYS A 528 -0.57 -11.44 46.16
CA LYS A 528 -0.42 -12.88 46.41
C LYS A 528 0.26 -13.67 45.30
N ALA A 529 0.40 -13.13 44.09
CA ALA A 529 0.98 -13.85 42.93
C ALA A 529 2.50 -13.66 42.78
N GLY A 530 3.13 -12.78 43.57
CA GLY A 530 4.59 -12.62 43.64
C GLY A 530 5.16 -11.61 42.65
N LYS A 531 6.47 -11.67 42.38
CA LYS A 531 7.19 -10.71 41.51
C LYS A 531 7.08 -11.10 40.04
N ILE A 532 7.02 -10.13 39.12
CA ILE A 532 7.08 -10.39 37.66
C ILE A 532 8.50 -10.76 37.25
N TYR A 533 8.63 -11.84 36.48
CA TYR A 533 9.90 -12.31 35.93
C TYR A 533 9.96 -12.19 34.40
N CYS A 534 8.80 -12.22 33.74
CA CYS A 534 8.71 -12.15 32.29
C CYS A 534 7.34 -11.64 31.85
N ILE A 535 7.28 -11.14 30.62
CA ILE A 535 6.08 -10.61 29.98
C ILE A 535 6.11 -10.93 28.49
N ASP A 536 4.93 -11.07 27.89
CA ASP A 536 4.74 -11.01 26.45
C ASP A 536 3.41 -10.33 26.09
N ALA A 537 3.34 -9.74 24.90
CA ALA A 537 2.15 -9.07 24.39
C ALA A 537 1.60 -9.78 23.16
N ASN A 538 0.29 -9.98 23.15
CA ASN A 538 -0.40 -10.61 22.03
C ASN A 538 -0.38 -9.67 20.82
N GLN A 539 -0.03 -10.22 19.66
CA GLN A 539 0.13 -9.46 18.43
C GLN A 539 -1.20 -9.23 17.67
N LYS A 540 -2.31 -9.81 18.13
CA LYS A 540 -3.64 -9.76 17.48
C LYS A 540 -4.74 -9.24 18.37
N GLU A 541 -4.66 -9.55 19.66
CA GLU A 541 -5.68 -9.22 20.65
C GLU A 541 -5.09 -8.29 21.72
N PRO A 542 -5.92 -7.50 22.43
CA PRO A 542 -5.43 -6.56 23.41
C PRO A 542 -5.05 -7.22 24.74
N LEU A 543 -4.19 -8.24 24.67
CA LEU A 543 -3.82 -9.11 25.78
C LEU A 543 -2.32 -9.03 26.07
N ILE A 544 -1.98 -9.04 27.36
CA ILE A 544 -0.63 -9.33 27.83
C ILE A 544 -0.65 -10.53 28.77
N ILE A 545 0.45 -11.26 28.82
CA ILE A 545 0.68 -12.33 29.80
C ILE A 545 1.92 -12.02 30.61
N VAL A 546 1.85 -12.26 31.92
CA VAL A 546 2.98 -12.11 32.83
C VAL A 546 3.22 -13.40 33.58
N GLY A 547 4.49 -13.81 33.67
CA GLY A 547 4.94 -14.94 34.48
C GLY A 547 5.52 -14.46 35.80
N THR A 548 5.19 -15.16 36.90
CA THR A 548 5.53 -14.71 38.26
C THR A 548 6.48 -15.65 39.01
N SER A 549 7.10 -15.11 40.06
CA SER A 549 7.99 -15.83 40.97
C SER A 549 7.32 -16.95 41.76
N LEU A 550 5.98 -16.96 41.84
CA LEU A 550 5.21 -18.02 42.48
C LEU A 550 4.62 -18.99 41.45
N GLY A 551 5.17 -19.05 40.24
CA GLY A 551 4.82 -20.06 39.25
C GLY A 551 3.45 -19.86 38.59
N ASN A 552 2.92 -18.63 38.62
CA ASN A 552 1.66 -18.29 37.99
C ASN A 552 1.89 -17.61 36.64
N VAL A 553 0.95 -17.80 35.72
CA VAL A 553 0.79 -16.98 34.53
C VAL A 553 -0.53 -16.25 34.64
N GLN A 554 -0.47 -14.92 34.57
CA GLN A 554 -1.65 -14.05 34.61
C GLN A 554 -1.86 -13.42 33.24
N THR A 555 -3.08 -13.54 32.72
CA THR A 555 -3.49 -12.95 31.45
C THR A 555 -4.35 -11.73 31.73
N TRP A 556 -4.01 -10.61 31.11
CA TRP A 556 -4.68 -9.34 31.33
C TRP A 556 -5.05 -8.70 30.01
N ASN A 557 -6.24 -8.10 29.95
CA ASN A 557 -6.70 -7.32 28.82
C ASN A 557 -6.50 -5.84 29.10
N TYR A 558 -5.69 -5.18 28.27
CA TYR A 558 -5.26 -3.82 28.54
C TYR A 558 -6.26 -2.74 28.16
N ASP A 559 -7.21 -3.05 27.28
CA ASP A 559 -8.29 -2.13 26.92
C ASP A 559 -9.38 -2.11 27.99
N THR A 560 -9.79 -3.29 28.46
CA THR A 560 -10.82 -3.42 29.51
C THR A 560 -10.27 -3.25 30.92
N GLN A 561 -8.96 -3.23 31.06
CA GLN A 561 -8.22 -3.20 32.33
C GLN A 561 -8.54 -4.37 33.28
N LYS A 562 -8.95 -5.52 32.74
CA LYS A 562 -9.37 -6.69 33.53
C LYS A 562 -8.44 -7.88 33.38
N VAL A 563 -8.26 -8.61 34.48
CA VAL A 563 -7.63 -9.93 34.47
C VAL A 563 -8.59 -10.91 33.83
N ILE A 564 -8.15 -11.61 32.78
CA ILE A 564 -8.94 -12.63 32.09
C ILE A 564 -8.75 -13.99 32.75
N GLY A 565 -7.52 -14.30 33.19
CA GLY A 565 -7.25 -15.57 33.82
C GLY A 565 -5.96 -15.58 34.63
N LEU A 566 -5.93 -16.46 35.62
CA LEU A 566 -4.81 -16.72 36.50
C LEU A 566 -4.59 -18.23 36.56
N THR A 567 -3.44 -18.68 36.07
CA THR A 567 -3.13 -20.10 35.91
C THR A 567 -1.88 -20.46 36.70
N LYS A 568 -2.00 -21.38 37.64
CA LYS A 568 -0.86 -21.97 38.36
C LYS A 568 -0.19 -23.01 37.46
N VAL A 569 0.96 -22.65 36.89
CA VAL A 569 1.67 -23.49 35.91
C VAL A 569 2.66 -24.43 36.60
N SER A 570 3.41 -23.94 37.58
CA SER A 570 4.37 -24.74 38.36
C SER A 570 4.43 -24.29 39.82
N ALA A 571 5.00 -25.12 40.68
CA ALA A 571 5.40 -24.73 42.03
C ALA A 571 6.60 -23.77 42.00
N GLU A 572 7.42 -23.85 40.96
CA GLU A 572 8.61 -23.04 40.73
C GLU A 572 8.31 -21.76 39.93
N PRO A 573 9.18 -20.73 39.99
CA PRO A 573 9.02 -19.50 39.22
C PRO A 573 8.83 -19.73 37.72
N VAL A 574 7.92 -18.99 37.09
CA VAL A 574 7.81 -18.93 35.62
C VAL A 574 8.86 -17.93 35.11
N THR A 575 9.79 -18.41 34.31
CA THR A 575 11.01 -17.69 33.88
C THR A 575 10.89 -17.04 32.50
N ASP A 576 10.00 -17.57 31.65
CA ASP A 576 9.62 -16.95 30.38
C ASP A 576 8.21 -17.37 29.95
N VAL A 577 7.54 -16.48 29.22
CA VAL A 577 6.22 -16.70 28.62
C VAL A 577 6.22 -16.17 27.19
N LYS A 578 5.52 -16.85 26.28
CA LYS A 578 5.34 -16.40 24.89
C LYS A 578 3.96 -16.76 24.36
N PHE A 579 3.33 -15.86 23.63
CA PHE A 579 2.10 -16.14 22.91
C PHE A 579 2.36 -16.96 21.64
N ILE A 580 1.41 -17.83 21.33
CA ILE A 580 1.19 -18.42 20.01
C ILE A 580 -0.19 -17.93 19.54
N ALA A 581 -0.31 -16.63 19.31
CA ALA A 581 -1.58 -15.95 19.01
C ALA A 581 -2.34 -16.55 17.82
N ARG A 582 -1.64 -17.16 16.85
CA ARG A 582 -2.26 -17.88 15.71
C ARG A 582 -3.07 -19.13 16.10
N ARG A 583 -2.97 -19.60 17.34
CA ARG A 583 -3.64 -20.81 17.85
C ARG A 583 -4.52 -20.53 19.08
N GLY A 584 -4.56 -19.29 19.57
CA GLY A 584 -5.19 -19.00 20.87
C GLY A 584 -4.40 -19.58 22.06
N TRP A 585 -3.09 -19.82 21.90
CA TRP A 585 -2.27 -20.47 22.93
C TRP A 585 -1.22 -19.53 23.53
N PHE A 586 -0.77 -19.86 24.74
CA PHE A 586 0.50 -19.37 25.27
C PHE A 586 1.36 -20.53 25.74
N VAL A 587 2.66 -20.30 25.77
CA VAL A 587 3.66 -21.22 26.29
C VAL A 587 4.38 -20.56 27.46
N ALA A 588 4.58 -21.31 28.53
CA ALA A 588 5.30 -20.86 29.72
C ALA A 588 6.37 -21.88 30.09
N VAL A 589 7.53 -21.41 30.57
CA VAL A 589 8.59 -22.27 31.09
C VAL A 589 8.94 -21.88 32.52
N SER A 590 9.04 -22.88 33.41
CA SER A 590 9.40 -22.71 34.82
C SER A 590 10.84 -23.13 35.12
N SER A 591 11.37 -22.71 36.28
CA SER A 591 12.74 -23.03 36.72
C SER A 591 13.00 -24.53 36.94
N ASP A 592 11.95 -25.36 37.01
CA ASP A 592 12.07 -26.82 36.96
C ASP A 592 12.34 -27.37 35.55
N CYS A 593 12.57 -26.50 34.56
CA CYS A 593 12.81 -26.80 33.15
C CYS A 593 11.63 -27.53 32.48
N VAL A 594 10.40 -27.26 32.90
CA VAL A 594 9.18 -27.78 32.25
C VAL A 594 8.53 -26.68 31.42
N VAL A 595 8.24 -27.01 30.17
CA VAL A 595 7.50 -26.16 29.24
C VAL A 595 6.05 -26.59 29.24
N HIS A 596 5.15 -25.65 29.50
CA HIS A 596 3.71 -25.87 29.53
C HIS A 596 3.03 -25.06 28.42
N VAL A 597 2.10 -25.69 27.72
CA VAL A 597 1.32 -25.07 26.64
C VAL A 597 -0.14 -25.04 27.07
N TYR A 598 -0.76 -23.86 27.00
CA TYR A 598 -2.13 -23.62 27.41
C TYR A 598 -2.92 -22.94 26.31
N ASN A 599 -4.22 -23.21 26.26
CA ASN A 599 -5.17 -22.49 25.42
C ASN A 599 -5.86 -21.41 26.26
N TYR A 600 -5.63 -20.14 25.93
CA TYR A 600 -6.22 -19.03 26.68
C TYR A 600 -7.66 -18.69 26.24
N GLU A 601 -8.11 -19.19 25.08
CA GLU A 601 -9.49 -19.01 24.60
C GLU A 601 -10.46 -20.01 25.23
N GLN A 602 -9.96 -21.19 25.63
CA GLN A 602 -10.75 -22.27 26.24
C GLN A 602 -10.49 -22.39 27.74
N GLU A 603 -10.87 -21.37 28.51
CA GLU A 603 -10.81 -21.37 29.98
C GLU A 603 -9.43 -21.73 30.57
N MET A 604 -8.33 -21.33 29.91
CA MET A 604 -6.95 -21.63 30.34
C MET A 604 -6.66 -23.14 30.45
N LEU A 605 -7.17 -23.94 29.51
CA LEU A 605 -6.98 -25.39 29.49
C LEU A 605 -5.54 -25.76 29.06
N MET A 606 -4.90 -26.65 29.82
CA MET A 606 -3.57 -27.18 29.48
C MET A 606 -3.66 -28.10 28.26
N ILE A 607 -2.91 -27.79 27.21
CA ILE A 607 -2.80 -28.59 25.99
C ILE A 607 -1.76 -29.69 26.15
N THR A 608 -0.56 -29.33 26.61
CA THR A 608 0.52 -30.29 26.84
C THR A 608 1.58 -29.71 27.78
N SER A 609 2.43 -30.58 28.32
CA SER A 609 3.62 -30.20 29.07
C SER A 609 4.76 -31.16 28.78
N PHE A 610 5.96 -30.65 28.62
CA PHE A 610 7.15 -31.47 28.37
C PHE A 610 8.36 -30.91 29.11
N ARG A 611 9.23 -31.82 29.55
CA ARG A 611 10.42 -31.49 30.34
C ARG A 611 11.60 -31.26 29.40
N ALA A 612 12.11 -30.03 29.38
CA ALA A 612 13.27 -29.66 28.58
C ALA A 612 14.57 -30.23 29.17
N LYS A 613 14.68 -30.28 30.51
CA LYS A 613 15.86 -30.83 31.20
C LYS A 613 15.48 -31.49 32.54
N ASN A 614 16.22 -32.53 32.91
CA ASN A 614 15.99 -33.29 34.14
C ASN A 614 16.41 -32.54 35.41
N ARG A 615 17.39 -31.65 35.29
CA ARG A 615 17.85 -30.81 36.39
C ARG A 615 17.21 -29.43 36.26
N ALA A 616 16.64 -28.94 37.35
CA ALA A 616 16.15 -27.58 37.45
C ALA A 616 17.27 -26.57 37.15
N ASP A 617 16.92 -25.49 36.48
CA ASP A 617 17.79 -24.37 36.14
C ASP A 617 17.10 -23.06 36.46
N VAL A 618 17.87 -22.10 36.95
CA VAL A 618 17.35 -20.81 37.40
C VAL A 618 16.88 -19.98 36.20
N TRP A 619 17.45 -20.19 35.01
CA TRP A 619 17.11 -19.43 33.80
C TRP A 619 16.70 -20.36 32.67
N CYS A 620 15.40 -20.30 32.31
CA CYS A 620 14.88 -20.91 31.10
C CYS A 620 14.26 -19.84 30.20
N LYS A 621 14.46 -19.95 28.89
CA LYS A 621 14.01 -18.96 27.90
C LYS A 621 13.30 -19.62 26.73
N LEU A 622 12.34 -18.91 26.16
CA LEU A 622 11.50 -19.38 25.07
C LEU A 622 11.60 -18.49 23.84
N ALA A 623 11.53 -19.10 22.67
CA ALA A 623 11.18 -18.41 21.44
C ALA A 623 10.13 -19.21 20.68
N VAL A 624 9.15 -18.51 20.12
CA VAL A 624 8.09 -19.12 19.29
C VAL A 624 8.38 -18.79 17.84
N HIS A 625 8.34 -19.81 16.99
CA HIS A 625 8.52 -19.62 15.56
C HIS A 625 7.36 -18.80 14.98
N PRO A 626 7.63 -17.84 14.07
CA PRO A 626 6.62 -16.91 13.57
C PRO A 626 5.47 -17.62 12.83
N THR A 627 5.79 -18.57 11.95
CA THR A 627 4.79 -19.27 11.10
C THR A 627 4.51 -20.71 11.53
N GLN A 628 5.54 -21.54 11.70
CA GLN A 628 5.45 -22.95 12.09
C GLN A 628 5.18 -23.14 13.59
N LEU A 629 4.71 -24.31 14.02
CA LEU A 629 4.39 -24.62 15.42
C LEU A 629 5.63 -24.88 16.31
N TYR A 630 6.81 -24.48 15.85
CA TYR A 630 8.04 -24.71 16.59
C TYR A 630 8.20 -23.79 17.79
N VAL A 631 8.68 -24.38 18.88
CA VAL A 631 9.10 -23.67 20.09
C VAL A 631 10.56 -23.99 20.34
N LEU A 632 11.37 -22.99 20.67
CA LEU A 632 12.71 -23.17 21.21
C LEU A 632 12.65 -23.02 22.72
N SER A 633 13.35 -23.89 23.44
CA SER A 633 13.62 -23.74 24.87
C SER A 633 15.13 -23.72 25.13
N GLY A 634 15.64 -22.68 25.78
CA GLY A 634 17.01 -22.63 26.28
C GLY A 634 17.03 -22.93 27.78
N CYS A 635 17.71 -24.00 28.19
CA CYS A 635 17.87 -24.40 29.60
C CYS A 635 19.33 -24.79 29.85
N ALA A 636 19.99 -24.15 30.82
CA ALA A 636 21.45 -24.22 30.97
C ALA A 636 22.14 -23.84 29.64
N THR A 637 23.05 -24.68 29.15
CA THR A 637 23.77 -24.54 27.88
C THR A 637 23.03 -25.12 26.67
N GLU A 638 21.92 -25.83 26.89
CA GLU A 638 21.19 -26.56 25.84
C GLU A 638 20.05 -25.71 25.28
N ILE A 639 19.94 -25.66 23.95
CA ILE A 639 18.76 -25.15 23.26
C ILE A 639 18.06 -26.34 22.61
N LYS A 640 16.74 -26.48 22.79
CA LYS A 640 15.94 -27.56 22.17
C LYS A 640 14.84 -26.99 21.30
N LEU A 641 14.63 -27.60 20.14
CA LEU A 641 13.55 -27.33 19.21
C LEU A 641 12.42 -28.35 19.39
N TRP A 642 11.19 -27.85 19.48
CA TRP A 642 10.02 -28.66 19.80
C TRP A 642 8.90 -28.50 18.76
N ASP A 643 8.26 -29.60 18.38
CA ASP A 643 6.99 -29.67 17.64
C ASP A 643 5.95 -30.50 18.41
N LEU A 644 5.84 -30.24 19.73
CA LEU A 644 5.24 -31.12 20.74
C LEU A 644 6.15 -32.29 21.15
N HIS A 645 7.13 -32.67 20.33
CA HIS A 645 8.22 -33.57 20.69
C HIS A 645 9.57 -32.87 20.48
N CYS A 646 10.63 -33.35 21.12
CA CYS A 646 11.97 -32.80 20.91
C CYS A 646 12.48 -33.23 19.53
N ILE A 647 12.69 -32.27 18.63
CA ILE A 647 13.17 -32.51 17.27
C ILE A 647 14.70 -32.49 17.25
N GLN A 648 15.30 -31.47 17.86
CA GLN A 648 16.72 -31.21 17.77
C GLN A 648 17.23 -30.50 19.03
N THR A 649 18.50 -30.74 19.35
CA THR A 649 19.22 -30.08 20.44
C THR A 649 20.45 -29.37 19.87
N PHE A 650 20.71 -28.14 20.31
CA PHE A 650 21.86 -27.32 19.96
C PHE A 650 22.71 -27.08 21.21
N GLU A 651 23.99 -27.43 21.15
CA GLU A 651 24.90 -27.47 22.30
C GLU A 651 26.29 -26.93 21.91
N GLU A 652 26.43 -25.61 21.82
CA GLU A 652 27.75 -24.97 21.66
C GLU A 652 28.00 -23.79 22.61
N HIS A 653 26.99 -23.30 23.32
CA HIS A 653 27.19 -22.32 24.37
C HIS A 653 27.88 -22.95 25.58
N SER A 654 28.80 -22.21 26.20
CA SER A 654 29.56 -22.70 27.35
C SER A 654 28.95 -22.30 28.69
N ALA A 655 27.88 -21.49 28.67
CA ALA A 655 27.14 -21.06 29.85
C ALA A 655 25.63 -20.92 29.54
N ALA A 656 24.87 -20.41 30.53
CA ALA A 656 23.42 -20.34 30.49
C ALA A 656 22.87 -19.48 29.33
N ILE A 657 21.84 -19.96 28.64
CA ILE A 657 21.10 -19.21 27.63
C ILE A 657 20.21 -18.15 28.30
N MET A 658 20.38 -16.90 27.89
CA MET A 658 19.70 -15.75 28.49
C MET A 658 18.59 -15.17 27.61
N ALA A 659 18.67 -15.33 26.29
CA ALA A 659 17.57 -15.02 25.38
C ALA A 659 17.65 -15.83 24.09
N LEU A 660 16.48 -16.00 23.45
CA LEU A 660 16.29 -16.66 22.17
C LEU A 660 15.33 -15.83 21.31
N LYS A 661 15.63 -15.70 20.03
CA LYS A 661 14.72 -15.04 19.08
C LYS A 661 14.87 -15.64 17.69
N PHE A 662 13.75 -15.96 17.05
CA PHE A 662 13.75 -16.31 15.63
C PHE A 662 14.02 -15.07 14.79
N ASN A 663 14.73 -15.26 13.68
CA ASN A 663 14.91 -14.22 12.68
C ASN A 663 13.57 -13.99 11.95
N PRO A 664 13.04 -12.75 11.91
CA PRO A 664 11.77 -12.47 11.25
C PRO A 664 11.83 -12.65 9.72
N GLU A 665 12.97 -12.39 9.09
CA GLU A 665 13.15 -12.44 7.63
C GLU A 665 13.62 -13.82 7.13
N ASP A 666 14.35 -14.57 7.96
CA ASP A 666 14.77 -15.95 7.68
C ASP A 666 14.19 -16.92 8.70
N THR A 667 13.05 -17.54 8.33
CA THR A 667 12.35 -18.51 9.21
C THR A 667 13.18 -19.74 9.58
N ASN A 668 14.31 -19.99 8.91
CA ASN A 668 15.19 -21.11 9.21
C ASN A 668 16.35 -20.72 10.15
N SER A 669 16.41 -19.49 10.64
CA SER A 669 17.44 -19.06 11.59
C SER A 669 16.91 -18.44 12.87
N PHE A 670 17.73 -18.50 13.90
CA PHE A 670 17.48 -17.87 15.19
C PHE A 670 18.79 -17.43 15.82
N ALA A 671 18.72 -16.51 16.77
CA ALA A 671 19.86 -16.08 17.57
C ALA A 671 19.65 -16.42 19.05
N SER A 672 20.76 -16.66 19.75
CA SER A 672 20.80 -16.88 21.19
C SER A 672 21.84 -15.98 21.86
N ALA A 673 21.45 -15.36 22.98
CA ALA A 673 22.34 -14.64 23.88
C ALA A 673 22.68 -15.53 25.08
N SER A 674 23.89 -15.41 25.61
CA SER A 674 24.39 -16.30 26.66
C SER A 674 25.19 -15.58 27.74
N HIS A 675 25.25 -16.23 28.90
CA HIS A 675 26.11 -15.92 30.02
C HIS A 675 27.61 -16.16 29.73
N ASP A 676 27.94 -16.70 28.55
CA ASP A 676 29.33 -16.81 28.06
C ASP A 676 29.82 -15.55 27.32
N ASN A 677 29.06 -14.45 27.40
CA ASN A 677 29.32 -13.15 26.79
C ASN A 677 29.20 -13.13 25.25
N THR A 678 28.72 -14.21 24.63
CA THR A 678 28.58 -14.30 23.17
C THR A 678 27.13 -14.35 22.73
N ILE A 679 26.92 -14.01 21.45
CA ILE A 679 25.68 -14.26 20.73
C ILE A 679 25.99 -15.28 19.64
N LYS A 680 25.18 -16.33 19.52
CA LYS A 680 25.31 -17.31 18.45
C LYS A 680 24.10 -17.25 17.53
N VAL A 681 24.36 -17.41 16.24
CA VAL A 681 23.32 -17.47 15.20
C VAL A 681 23.28 -18.87 14.65
N TRP A 682 22.09 -19.43 14.51
CA TRP A 682 21.87 -20.85 14.24
C TRP A 682 21.04 -21.04 12.98
N SER A 683 21.13 -22.23 12.40
CA SER A 683 20.19 -22.73 11.39
C SER A 683 19.39 -23.86 12.02
N LEU A 684 18.09 -23.98 11.74
CA LEU A 684 17.34 -25.15 12.22
C LEU A 684 17.85 -26.45 11.58
N ASP A 685 18.38 -26.36 10.36
CA ASP A 685 18.96 -27.50 9.62
C ASP A 685 20.27 -28.07 10.20
N SER A 686 20.91 -27.39 11.15
CA SER A 686 22.22 -27.80 11.67
C SER A 686 22.30 -27.64 13.19
N PRO A 687 22.80 -28.64 13.93
CA PRO A 687 23.02 -28.51 15.38
C PRO A 687 24.19 -27.57 15.73
N LYS A 688 24.96 -27.11 14.73
CA LYS A 688 26.06 -26.15 14.90
C LYS A 688 25.62 -24.74 14.54
N SER A 689 26.15 -23.76 15.26
CA SER A 689 25.96 -22.34 14.96
C SER A 689 26.55 -22.01 13.60
N LYS A 690 25.86 -21.13 12.86
CA LYS A 690 26.34 -20.55 11.59
C LYS A 690 27.60 -19.71 11.86
N PHE A 691 27.51 -18.83 12.85
CA PHE A 691 28.61 -17.98 13.33
C PHE A 691 28.35 -17.50 14.75
N THR A 692 29.38 -16.89 15.36
CA THR A 692 29.34 -16.32 16.71
C THR A 692 29.76 -14.86 16.66
N LEU A 693 28.96 -14.00 17.28
CA LEU A 693 29.23 -12.57 17.42
C LEU A 693 29.96 -12.34 18.75
N PHE A 694 31.17 -11.81 18.66
CA PHE A 694 32.03 -11.49 19.80
C PHE A 694 32.09 -9.97 20.00
N GLY A 695 32.02 -9.50 21.25
CA GLY A 695 32.26 -8.09 21.55
C GLY A 695 31.71 -7.58 22.89
N HIS A 696 30.77 -8.28 23.51
CA HIS A 696 30.37 -7.97 24.89
C HIS A 696 31.41 -8.47 25.89
N SER A 697 31.66 -7.70 26.95
CA SER A 697 32.65 -8.04 27.99
C SER A 697 32.01 -8.74 29.20
N HIS A 698 30.69 -8.80 29.24
CA HIS A 698 29.90 -9.49 30.26
C HIS A 698 28.68 -10.17 29.61
N VAL A 699 27.91 -10.86 30.45
CA VAL A 699 26.67 -11.57 30.14
C VAL A 699 25.74 -10.76 29.24
N VAL A 700 25.35 -11.37 28.12
CA VAL A 700 24.34 -10.84 27.20
C VAL A 700 22.97 -11.32 27.67
N ASN A 701 22.08 -10.41 28.09
CA ASN A 701 20.80 -10.76 28.73
C ASN A 701 19.67 -10.92 27.73
N PHE A 702 19.63 -10.08 26.71
CA PHE A 702 18.53 -10.03 25.78
C PHE A 702 19.00 -9.64 24.38
N LEU A 703 18.22 -10.03 23.37
CA LEU A 703 18.45 -9.68 21.98
C LEU A 703 17.12 -9.48 21.25
N ASP A 704 17.15 -8.70 20.18
CA ASP A 704 16.03 -8.59 19.24
C ASP A 704 16.53 -8.29 17.82
N PHE A 705 15.73 -8.66 16.82
CA PHE A 705 16.02 -8.39 15.42
C PHE A 705 15.32 -7.11 14.95
N PHE A 706 15.96 -6.36 14.06
CA PHE A 706 15.35 -5.21 13.39
C PHE A 706 15.93 -5.01 11.99
N THR A 707 15.23 -4.27 11.15
CA THR A 707 15.68 -3.97 9.78
C THR A 707 15.92 -2.48 9.60
N ARG A 708 16.96 -2.13 8.83
CA ARG A 708 17.29 -0.74 8.45
C ARG A 708 17.72 -0.72 7.00
N GLY A 709 17.04 0.08 6.17
CA GLY A 709 17.33 0.18 4.72
C GLY A 709 17.26 -1.15 3.98
N GLY A 710 16.37 -2.06 4.40
CA GLY A 710 16.25 -3.41 3.84
C GLY A 710 17.33 -4.41 4.27
N ARG A 711 18.22 -4.04 5.19
CA ARG A 711 19.23 -4.95 5.77
C ARG A 711 18.84 -5.40 7.17
N GLN A 712 19.23 -6.62 7.52
CA GLN A 712 18.95 -7.24 8.81
C GLN A 712 20.04 -6.89 9.84
N TYR A 713 19.59 -6.41 10.99
CA TYR A 713 20.43 -6.12 12.15
C TYR A 713 19.90 -6.84 13.39
N LEU A 714 20.76 -6.90 14.40
CA LEU A 714 20.42 -7.41 15.74
C LEU A 714 20.85 -6.38 16.78
N ILE A 715 20.00 -6.14 17.79
CA ILE A 715 20.36 -5.40 18.99
C ILE A 715 20.51 -6.38 20.16
N SER A 716 21.53 -6.20 20.98
CA SER A 716 21.74 -6.99 22.21
C SER A 716 21.99 -6.10 23.41
N GLY A 717 21.53 -6.50 24.59
CA GLY A 717 21.77 -5.80 25.86
C GLY A 717 22.58 -6.65 26.84
N SER A 718 23.53 -6.04 27.54
CA SER A 718 24.50 -6.75 28.39
C SER A 718 24.69 -6.11 29.76
N TRP A 719 25.23 -6.90 30.69
CA TRP A 719 25.69 -6.44 32.00
C TRP A 719 26.93 -5.55 31.95
N ASP A 720 27.60 -5.45 30.80
CA ASP A 720 28.69 -4.50 30.59
C ASP A 720 28.23 -3.04 30.43
N ALA A 721 26.94 -2.76 30.74
CA ALA A 721 26.30 -1.46 30.60
C ALA A 721 26.26 -0.94 29.16
N THR A 722 26.29 -1.85 28.18
CA THR A 722 26.11 -1.51 26.77
C THR A 722 24.98 -2.29 26.14
N ALA A 723 24.34 -1.65 25.16
CA ALA A 723 23.64 -2.36 24.10
C ALA A 723 24.46 -2.27 22.80
N LYS A 724 24.52 -3.34 22.01
CA LYS A 724 25.30 -3.37 20.77
C LYS A 724 24.41 -3.64 19.57
N ILE A 725 24.75 -3.01 18.46
CA ILE A 725 24.12 -3.20 17.17
C ILE A 725 25.04 -4.02 16.29
N TRP A 726 24.52 -5.11 15.75
CA TRP A 726 25.23 -6.08 14.94
C TRP A 726 24.67 -6.10 13.53
N ASP A 727 25.56 -6.02 12.55
CA ASP A 727 25.21 -6.21 11.15
C ASP A 727 25.27 -7.72 10.84
N MET A 728 24.13 -8.29 10.45
CA MET A 728 24.02 -9.75 10.25
C MET A 728 24.70 -10.23 8.96
N GLU A 729 24.94 -9.33 8.00
CA GLU A 729 25.63 -9.65 6.75
C GLU A 729 27.15 -9.57 6.94
N LYS A 730 27.62 -8.59 7.71
CA LYS A 730 29.05 -8.41 8.02
C LYS A 730 29.54 -9.22 9.22
N GLU A 731 28.63 -9.76 10.01
CA GLU A 731 28.92 -10.54 11.22
C GLU A 731 29.72 -9.76 12.28
N GLU A 732 29.53 -8.43 12.35
CA GLU A 732 30.30 -7.55 13.23
C GLU A 732 29.42 -6.56 14.01
N CYS A 733 29.96 -6.07 15.13
CA CYS A 733 29.36 -4.96 15.88
C CYS A 733 29.64 -3.64 15.15
N ILE A 734 28.59 -2.96 14.70
CA ILE A 734 28.70 -1.69 13.99
C ILE A 734 28.46 -0.47 14.87
N HIS A 735 27.82 -0.65 16.03
CA HIS A 735 27.54 0.46 16.95
C HIS A 735 27.39 -0.02 18.39
N THR A 736 27.76 0.82 19.35
CA THR A 736 27.61 0.55 20.79
C THR A 736 26.85 1.71 21.43
N LEU A 737 25.74 1.38 22.09
CA LEU A 737 24.89 2.25 22.88
C LEU A 737 25.32 2.15 24.34
N GLU A 738 25.83 3.24 24.90
CA GLU A 738 26.31 3.27 26.28
C GLU A 738 25.19 3.62 27.26
N HIS A 739 25.20 2.96 28.42
CA HIS A 739 24.28 3.20 29.52
C HIS A 739 25.05 3.37 30.83
N GLU A 740 24.42 4.03 31.80
CA GLU A 740 24.98 4.15 33.17
C GLU A 740 24.87 2.84 33.96
N SER A 741 24.05 1.90 33.50
CA SER A 741 23.72 0.66 34.19
C SER A 741 23.54 -0.51 33.24
N ALA A 742 23.60 -1.73 33.77
CA ALA A 742 23.43 -2.96 33.02
C ALA A 742 22.11 -2.97 32.23
N VAL A 743 22.17 -3.36 30.95
CA VAL A 743 21.00 -3.48 30.08
C VAL A 743 20.41 -4.87 30.23
N PHE A 744 19.17 -4.93 30.74
CA PHE A 744 18.47 -6.17 31.03
C PHE A 744 17.49 -6.56 29.93
N GLN A 745 16.98 -5.58 29.19
CA GLN A 745 15.98 -5.81 28.15
C GLN A 745 16.26 -4.93 26.93
N VAL A 746 16.03 -5.49 25.74
CA VAL A 746 16.02 -4.74 24.47
C VAL A 746 14.80 -5.15 23.65
N VAL A 747 14.22 -4.22 22.90
CA VAL A 747 13.15 -4.51 21.96
C VAL A 747 13.21 -3.53 20.79
N SER A 748 12.96 -4.02 19.57
CA SER A 748 12.71 -3.16 18.42
C SER A 748 11.21 -2.94 18.28
N HIS A 749 10.81 -1.67 18.10
CA HIS A 749 9.40 -1.39 17.83
C HIS A 749 9.04 -1.86 16.41
N PRO A 750 7.98 -2.66 16.21
CA PRO A 750 7.69 -3.27 14.90
C PRO A 750 7.32 -2.25 13.81
N ASN A 751 6.76 -1.11 14.20
CA ASN A 751 6.21 -0.11 13.28
C ASN A 751 6.86 1.29 13.38
N LEU A 752 7.65 1.53 14.42
CA LEU A 752 8.24 2.85 14.68
C LEU A 752 9.77 2.69 14.59
N PRO A 753 10.50 3.69 14.08
CA PRO A 753 11.94 3.61 13.91
C PRO A 753 12.70 3.82 15.22
N VAL A 754 12.35 3.02 16.25
CA VAL A 754 12.85 3.16 17.61
C VAL A 754 13.32 1.81 18.15
N LEU A 755 14.50 1.81 18.75
CA LEU A 755 15.04 0.73 19.56
C LEU A 755 14.92 1.13 21.03
N ILE A 756 14.47 0.21 21.87
CA ILE A 756 14.16 0.50 23.27
C ILE A 756 14.99 -0.43 24.14
N THR A 757 15.62 0.12 25.16
CA THR A 757 16.47 -0.62 26.10
C THR A 757 16.03 -0.33 27.53
N GLY A 758 15.85 -1.37 28.34
CA GLY A 758 15.53 -1.29 29.76
C GLY A 758 16.74 -1.63 30.63
N THR A 759 17.04 -0.80 31.62
CA THR A 759 18.21 -0.97 32.49
C THR A 759 17.84 -1.62 33.83
N LYS A 760 18.88 -2.03 34.56
CA LYS A 760 18.77 -2.54 35.92
C LYS A 760 18.19 -1.51 36.90
N ASP A 761 18.46 -0.23 36.70
CA ASP A 761 18.01 0.81 37.64
C ASP A 761 16.57 1.27 37.38
N GLY A 762 15.94 0.72 36.34
CA GLY A 762 14.54 0.98 36.00
C GLY A 762 14.36 1.95 34.84
N ASP A 763 15.45 2.45 34.27
CA ASP A 763 15.39 3.43 33.19
C ASP A 763 15.09 2.76 31.86
N VAL A 764 14.21 3.39 31.09
CA VAL A 764 13.90 2.99 29.71
C VAL A 764 14.47 4.04 28.78
N HIS A 765 15.43 3.64 27.95
CA HIS A 765 16.01 4.51 26.94
C HIS A 765 15.43 4.18 25.58
N ALA A 766 15.19 5.21 24.78
CA ALA A 766 14.72 5.12 23.43
C ALA A 766 15.75 5.70 22.47
N TRP A 767 16.13 4.91 21.49
CA TRP A 767 17.15 5.20 20.51
C TRP A 767 16.52 5.19 19.13
N SER A 768 16.98 6.04 18.22
CA SER A 768 16.55 5.94 16.83
C SER A 768 17.15 4.70 16.18
N SER A 769 16.34 3.94 15.45
CA SER A 769 16.83 2.76 14.71
C SER A 769 17.60 3.14 13.44
N TYR A 770 17.58 4.41 13.04
CA TYR A 770 18.28 4.93 11.87
C TYR A 770 19.68 5.44 12.21
N ASP A 771 19.83 6.32 13.18
CA ASP A 771 21.13 6.94 13.49
C ASP A 771 21.72 6.47 14.83
N PHE A 772 20.98 5.62 15.56
CA PHE A 772 21.37 5.10 16.87
C PHE A 772 21.56 6.16 17.95
N ARG A 773 21.08 7.40 17.72
CA ARG A 773 21.13 8.45 18.72
C ARG A 773 20.06 8.26 19.78
N LEU A 774 20.44 8.54 21.03
CA LEU A 774 19.52 8.56 22.16
C LEU A 774 18.51 9.68 21.96
N LYS A 775 17.23 9.33 21.90
CA LYS A 775 16.12 10.29 21.79
C LYS A 775 15.56 10.64 23.16
N ARG A 776 15.46 9.67 24.08
CA ARG A 776 14.92 9.90 25.42
C ARG A 776 15.38 8.87 26.44
N ILE A 777 15.40 9.30 27.70
CA ILE A 777 15.44 8.44 28.88
C ILE A 777 14.17 8.69 29.71
N HIS A 778 13.49 7.62 30.12
CA HIS A 778 12.39 7.67 31.08
C HIS A 778 12.82 6.99 32.38
N ASN A 779 12.91 7.77 33.45
CA ASN A 779 13.42 7.32 34.74
C ASN A 779 12.27 6.95 35.67
N PHE A 780 12.07 5.66 35.88
CA PHE A 780 11.11 5.17 36.86
C PHE A 780 11.77 5.18 38.23
N ARG A 781 11.79 6.35 38.89
CA ARG A 781 12.57 6.68 40.11
C ARG A 781 12.42 5.76 41.34
N ASP A 782 11.57 4.73 41.28
CA ASP A 782 11.36 3.71 42.31
C ASP A 782 11.08 2.28 41.75
N GLY A 783 11.20 2.05 40.43
CA GLY A 783 10.68 0.84 39.76
C GLY A 783 11.54 -0.42 39.87
N GLY A 784 12.82 -0.29 40.23
CA GLY A 784 13.76 -1.40 40.15
C GLY A 784 13.89 -1.96 38.73
N TRP A 785 14.46 -3.17 38.60
CA TRP A 785 14.87 -3.73 37.31
C TRP A 785 13.72 -3.77 36.30
N VAL A 786 13.96 -3.28 35.08
CA VAL A 786 13.05 -3.54 33.96
C VAL A 786 13.17 -5.04 33.62
N VAL A 787 12.17 -5.82 34.01
CA VAL A 787 12.17 -7.29 33.85
C VAL A 787 11.59 -7.73 32.51
N GLY A 788 10.95 -6.83 31.78
CA GLY A 788 10.50 -7.10 30.43
C GLY A 788 9.90 -5.88 29.72
N LEU A 789 9.99 -5.90 28.40
CA LEU A 789 9.47 -4.90 27.49
C LEU A 789 8.69 -5.61 26.39
N ALA A 790 7.50 -5.11 26.07
CA ALA A 790 6.70 -5.64 24.97
C ALA A 790 6.00 -4.49 24.24
N CYS A 791 6.12 -4.45 22.91
CA CYS A 791 5.42 -3.48 22.06
C CYS A 791 4.00 -3.98 21.77
N LEU A 792 3.01 -3.10 21.88
CA LEU A 792 1.61 -3.41 21.58
C LEU A 792 1.33 -3.15 20.09
N VAL A 793 1.05 -4.22 19.35
CA VAL A 793 0.84 -4.15 17.90
C VAL A 793 -0.30 -3.23 17.53
N GLY A 794 -0.09 -2.42 16.49
CA GLY A 794 -1.08 -1.46 16.01
C GLY A 794 -1.20 -0.19 16.88
N SER A 795 -0.36 -0.05 17.90
CA SER A 795 -0.30 1.15 18.73
C SER A 795 1.14 1.65 18.87
N GLY A 796 1.34 2.95 18.99
CA GLY A 796 2.60 3.52 19.47
C GLY A 796 2.73 3.35 20.99
N ARG A 797 2.41 2.18 21.57
CA ARG A 797 2.45 1.96 23.03
C ARG A 797 3.37 0.79 23.38
N LEU A 798 4.08 0.98 24.49
CA LEU A 798 5.04 0.07 25.07
C LEU A 798 4.55 -0.35 26.46
N VAL A 799 4.65 -1.64 26.75
CA VAL A 799 4.43 -2.18 28.09
C VAL A 799 5.79 -2.39 28.75
N VAL A 800 5.97 -1.77 29.91
CA VAL A 800 7.18 -1.87 30.72
C VAL A 800 6.87 -2.65 31.98
N ALA A 801 7.43 -3.84 32.11
CA ALA A 801 7.28 -4.67 33.30
C ALA A 801 8.41 -4.38 34.29
N HIS A 802 8.02 -4.01 35.50
CA HIS A 802 8.88 -3.93 36.69
C HIS A 802 8.59 -5.11 37.62
N LYS A 803 9.43 -5.33 38.63
CA LYS A 803 9.27 -6.47 39.56
C LYS A 803 7.91 -6.51 40.26
N THR A 804 7.28 -5.35 40.50
CA THR A 804 6.07 -5.19 41.32
C THR A 804 4.84 -4.74 40.53
N GLY A 805 4.99 -4.42 39.24
CA GLY A 805 3.89 -3.87 38.45
C GLY A 805 4.27 -3.63 37.00
N VAL A 806 3.31 -3.13 36.23
CA VAL A 806 3.47 -2.90 34.80
C VAL A 806 3.03 -1.48 34.47
N SER A 807 3.83 -0.77 33.69
CA SER A 807 3.54 0.57 33.22
C SER A 807 3.22 0.53 31.73
N LEU A 808 2.20 1.27 31.32
CA LEU A 808 1.87 1.47 29.91
C LEU A 808 2.39 2.85 29.48
N MET A 809 3.27 2.87 28.49
CA MET A 809 3.93 4.08 28.00
C MET A 809 3.56 4.31 26.54
N ALA A 810 3.27 5.55 26.14
CA ALA A 810 3.06 5.91 24.74
C ALA A 810 4.36 6.47 24.13
N ILE A 811 4.61 6.11 22.88
CA ILE A 811 5.65 6.60 21.98
C ILE A 811 4.91 7.42 20.91
N ARG A 812 5.02 8.74 20.96
CA ARG A 812 4.41 9.66 19.98
C ARG A 812 5.50 10.27 19.10
N GLU A 813 5.17 10.52 17.84
CA GLU A 813 5.96 11.35 16.92
C GLU A 813 5.50 12.80 17.09
N GLU A 814 6.43 13.77 17.11
CA GLU A 814 6.05 15.18 17.21
C GLU A 814 5.45 15.64 15.87
N GLU A 815 4.27 16.27 15.89
CA GLU A 815 3.81 17.09 14.77
C GLU A 815 4.57 18.42 14.85
N GLU A 816 5.24 18.84 13.78
CA GLU A 816 5.83 20.18 13.69
C GLU A 816 4.75 21.22 14.03
N GLN A 817 4.92 21.93 15.15
CA GLN A 817 4.11 23.11 15.42
C GLN A 817 4.38 24.11 14.30
N ASP A 818 3.37 24.31 13.46
CA ASP A 818 3.31 25.39 12.49
C ASP A 818 3.77 26.69 13.17
N GLY A 819 4.90 27.21 12.69
CA GLY A 819 5.41 28.53 13.03
C GLY A 819 4.48 29.62 12.51
N SER A 820 3.27 29.69 13.05
CA SER A 820 2.41 30.86 12.92
C SER A 820 2.92 31.90 13.91
N THR A 821 3.63 32.88 13.37
CA THR A 821 3.92 34.14 14.04
C THR A 821 2.60 34.84 14.38
N GLY A 822 2.09 34.59 15.58
CA GLY A 822 1.01 35.33 16.20
C GLY A 822 1.57 36.22 17.31
N ASN A 823 1.82 37.48 16.98
CA ASN A 823 2.03 38.54 17.95
C ASN A 823 0.93 38.50 19.02
N ASN A 824 1.30 38.43 20.29
CA ASN A 824 0.65 39.23 21.32
C ASN A 824 1.61 39.46 22.49
N GLU A 825 2.04 40.71 22.58
CA GLU A 825 2.54 41.34 23.78
C GLU A 825 1.51 41.17 24.92
N ASN A 826 1.97 40.73 26.09
CA ASN A 826 1.65 41.42 27.33
C ASN A 826 2.63 41.03 28.44
N SER A 827 3.39 42.04 28.84
CA SER A 827 4.37 42.11 29.90
C SER A 827 3.76 42.35 31.29
N ILE A 828 4.59 42.16 32.34
CA ILE A 828 4.52 42.70 33.72
C ILE A 828 3.76 41.79 34.72
N SER A 829 4.23 41.44 35.93
CA SER A 829 5.37 41.84 36.80
C SER A 829 5.63 40.79 37.89
N ALA A 830 6.88 40.72 38.35
CA ALA A 830 7.27 40.20 39.65
C ALA A 830 6.81 41.12 40.81
N THR A 831 6.39 40.56 41.96
CA THR A 831 6.98 40.73 43.32
C THR A 831 5.99 40.47 44.47
N ASN A 832 6.51 39.78 45.49
CA ASN A 832 6.23 39.84 46.94
C ASN A 832 4.93 39.26 47.51
N LEU A 833 5.06 38.23 48.37
CA LEU A 833 5.11 38.40 49.83
C LEU A 833 5.36 37.05 50.53
N GLU A 834 6.56 36.91 51.11
CA GLU A 834 6.88 35.99 52.21
C GLU A 834 6.16 36.42 53.52
N ILE A 835 6.34 35.55 54.53
CA ILE A 835 6.22 35.75 55.99
C ILE A 835 4.86 35.26 56.52
N GLN A 836 4.75 34.24 57.38
CA GLN A 836 5.42 33.88 58.64
C GLN A 836 5.09 32.38 58.89
N SER A 837 5.85 31.52 59.57
CA SER A 837 7.01 31.59 60.48
C SER A 837 7.60 30.18 60.63
#